data_AF-A0A022VTA3-F1
#
_entry.id   AF-A0A022VTA3-F1
#
_cell.length_a   1.000
_cell.length_b   1.000
_cell.length_c   1.000
_cell.angle_alpha   90.00
_cell.angle_beta   90.00
_cell.angle_gamma   90.00
#
_symmetry.space_group_name_H-M   'P 1'
#
loop_
_entity.id
_entity.type
_entity.pdbx_description
1 polymer ?
#
loop_
_entity_poly.entity_id
_entity_poly.type
_entity_poly.pdbx_seq_one_letter_code
_entity_poly.pdbx_strand_id
1 'polypeptide(L)'
;MGIQSDMSKGAFDPLVRPRPDGLQLSYQFPHRVYDSKVYPIQSPNGSTVIIYGHDVGIRILWRGGKNFKKQKTQQDGAEAKAPVNGVDHNDSIMIIDSDDDEPAPTPPQPEIVLPEFEDDEEEIDPSRPFENIIQYLDVKLDTKVLGIAVPSILPGAARFLSSISPILSNMIVVTAVCSDSSVRIVAVPLIPPPLGTVDAEFWKPQIISLGEGSVQGLPATAALTFTRQTPTDEDGNRRSQSRGRAMQDSPPSLGNWEVLVAIHTSDLSGKLSIYRIPFDGEMAQGKLYSLSTEPQFPIRQQFLKSPASSISFSPCQYPSERHSQLLLSFTNGSVKVYSCLSTPQASNLDRKRSGTNAETSDPTGRWLVTLYTDFDQVPGEVPRRKGIVDAKWALGGKGVFALLSNGEWGVWDIDSSQGDNAHQGRSTSSLSSFAIAGRVGPSERTVRSQGHADSESKPTQFAPLTPSTRRIREEALFRGVPNSATQYATRGCICIIPSNQTWDQPADESVLIWHGTRNAYIPSLAGLRRNYGKQGLFGNNQAGPKPTLIEHINLLGEVQKGIQFLSLPTPANQFNLTPIPTILITAERRLIILAENLLDSAEARQKAQQQGNAPVVKEDDQTMLQRGELDITGMSRVLAGMAASSEASFGRGMQTSSLFS
;
A
#
# COMPACT_ATOMS: atom_id res chain seq x y z
N MET A 1 48.32 10.96 2.39
CA MET A 1 47.93 9.71 1.70
C MET A 1 46.44 9.77 1.50
N GLY A 2 46.04 10.07 0.26
CA GLY A 2 44.64 10.31 -0.10
C GLY A 2 43.84 9.02 -0.15
N ILE A 3 42.59 9.10 0.32
CA ILE A 3 41.54 8.17 -0.04
C ILE A 3 40.54 9.01 -0.83
N GLN A 4 40.78 9.09 -2.13
CA GLN A 4 39.86 9.66 -3.10
C GLN A 4 39.04 8.50 -3.67
N SER A 5 37.71 8.68 -3.60
CA SER A 5 36.70 8.11 -4.51
C SER A 5 36.75 6.61 -4.83
N ASP A 6 35.88 5.86 -4.17
CA ASP A 6 35.30 4.61 -4.71
C ASP A 6 33.82 4.46 -4.28
N MET A 7 33.07 5.56 -4.25
CA MET A 7 31.67 5.59 -3.79
C MET A 7 30.63 5.35 -4.89
N SER A 8 31.04 5.11 -6.13
CA SER A 8 30.15 4.84 -7.26
C SER A 8 30.29 3.38 -7.72
N LYS A 9 29.64 2.45 -6.99
CA LYS A 9 29.16 1.11 -7.42
C LYS A 9 28.78 0.15 -6.27
N GLY A 10 29.10 0.46 -5.01
CA GLY A 10 29.00 -0.52 -3.90
C GLY A 10 28.00 -0.26 -2.77
N ALA A 11 27.34 0.90 -2.70
CA ALA A 11 26.62 1.29 -1.47
C ALA A 11 25.31 0.53 -1.20
N PHE A 12 24.66 -0.03 -2.22
CA PHE A 12 23.36 -0.70 -2.10
C PHE A 12 23.26 -1.96 -2.99
N ASP A 13 24.33 -2.75 -3.07
CA ASP A 13 24.26 -4.04 -3.78
C ASP A 13 23.59 -5.11 -2.89
N PRO A 14 22.47 -5.73 -3.32
CA PRO A 14 21.81 -6.74 -2.49
C PRO A 14 22.53 -8.09 -2.53
N LEU A 15 22.43 -8.84 -1.43
CA LEU A 15 22.64 -10.29 -1.50
C LEU A 15 21.48 -10.92 -2.27
N VAL A 16 21.78 -11.47 -3.44
CA VAL A 16 20.80 -12.10 -4.32
C VAL A 16 20.72 -13.59 -4.02
N ARG A 17 19.50 -14.10 -3.80
CA ARG A 17 19.22 -15.53 -3.63
C ARG A 17 18.09 -15.95 -4.56
N PRO A 18 18.26 -17.00 -5.39
CA PRO A 18 17.17 -17.53 -6.20
C PRO A 18 16.11 -18.20 -5.32
N ARG A 19 14.85 -18.08 -5.74
CA ARG A 19 13.67 -18.73 -5.17
C ARG A 19 12.87 -19.43 -6.28
N PRO A 20 12.04 -20.44 -5.96
CA PRO A 20 11.20 -21.10 -6.95
C PRO A 20 10.25 -20.14 -7.70
N ASP A 21 9.87 -19.05 -7.05
CA ASP A 21 8.94 -18.01 -7.49
C ASP A 21 9.62 -16.67 -7.81
N GLY A 22 10.96 -16.64 -8.02
CA GLY A 22 11.69 -15.43 -8.41
C GLY A 22 13.01 -15.24 -7.65
N LEU A 23 13.28 -14.03 -7.19
CA LEU A 23 14.51 -13.64 -6.49
C LEU A 23 14.20 -13.08 -5.11
N GLN A 24 15.11 -13.31 -4.17
CA GLN A 24 15.19 -12.60 -2.90
C GLN A 24 16.42 -11.69 -2.91
N LEU A 25 16.19 -10.39 -2.87
CA LEU A 25 17.23 -9.35 -2.80
C LEU A 25 17.31 -8.86 -1.36
N SER A 26 18.45 -9.06 -0.69
CA SER A 26 18.61 -8.68 0.72
C SER A 26 19.61 -7.53 0.86
N TYR A 27 19.12 -6.33 1.18
CA TYR A 27 19.92 -5.13 1.41
C TYR A 27 20.26 -5.03 2.89
N GLN A 28 21.55 -4.98 3.22
CA GLN A 28 22.03 -4.94 4.60
C GLN A 28 22.48 -3.54 5.01
N PHE A 29 22.10 -3.12 6.22
CA PHE A 29 22.40 -1.79 6.76
C PHE A 29 23.29 -1.82 8.01
N PRO A 30 24.15 -0.80 8.19
CA PRO A 30 24.99 -0.66 9.38
C PRO A 30 24.21 -0.12 10.60
N HIS A 31 22.95 0.27 10.42
CA HIS A 31 22.04 0.75 11.47
C HIS A 31 20.81 -0.16 11.59
N ARG A 32 20.05 0.01 12.68
CA ARG A 32 18.79 -0.71 12.84
C ARG A 32 17.70 -0.04 12.01
N VAL A 33 16.87 -0.85 11.36
CA VAL A 33 15.64 -0.43 10.70
C VAL A 33 14.47 -0.68 11.66
N TYR A 34 13.70 0.36 11.97
CA TYR A 34 12.58 0.26 12.92
C TYR A 34 11.24 0.03 12.21
N ASP A 35 11.00 0.78 11.14
CA ASP A 35 9.83 0.68 10.30
C ASP A 35 10.21 1.04 8.86
N SER A 36 9.43 0.56 7.89
CA SER A 36 9.53 1.00 6.50
C SER A 36 8.14 1.23 5.91
N LYS A 37 8.06 2.04 4.86
CA LYS A 37 6.86 2.29 4.07
C LYS A 37 7.20 2.42 2.59
N VAL A 38 6.31 1.93 1.74
CA VAL A 38 6.32 2.23 0.30
C VAL A 38 5.45 3.46 0.07
N TYR A 39 6.00 4.49 -0.55
CA TYR A 39 5.24 5.69 -0.85
C TYR A 39 4.21 5.37 -1.96
N PRO A 40 2.97 5.85 -1.86
CA PRO A 40 1.89 5.43 -2.76
C PRO A 40 2.00 5.97 -4.20
N ILE A 41 2.90 6.93 -4.45
CA ILE A 41 3.09 7.57 -5.75
C ILE A 41 4.50 7.29 -6.25
N GLN A 42 4.62 6.92 -7.51
CA GLN A 42 5.92 6.79 -8.17
C GLN A 42 6.52 8.16 -8.49
N SER A 43 7.84 8.26 -8.46
CA SER A 43 8.52 9.49 -8.85
C SER A 43 8.36 9.79 -10.35
N PRO A 44 8.62 11.03 -10.81
CA PRO A 44 8.48 11.41 -12.23
C PRO A 44 9.29 10.54 -13.20
N ASN A 45 10.41 9.97 -12.75
CA ASN A 45 11.22 9.02 -13.54
C ASN A 45 10.74 7.56 -13.44
N GLY A 46 9.59 7.30 -12.79
CA GLY A 46 8.99 5.97 -12.66
C GLY A 46 9.50 5.13 -11.49
N SER A 47 10.39 5.67 -10.63
CA SER A 47 10.90 4.91 -9.50
C SER A 47 9.83 4.68 -8.43
N THR A 48 9.89 3.51 -7.81
CA THR A 48 9.16 3.25 -6.57
C THR A 48 9.94 3.82 -5.39
N VAL A 49 9.28 4.61 -4.55
CA VAL A 49 9.92 5.26 -3.40
C VAL A 49 9.72 4.40 -2.15
N ILE A 50 10.82 4.00 -1.52
CA ILE A 50 10.85 3.23 -0.27
C ILE A 50 11.42 4.13 0.82
N ILE A 51 10.75 4.21 1.96
CA ILE A 51 11.13 5.07 3.07
C ILE A 51 11.31 4.18 4.29
N TYR A 52 12.41 4.33 5.03
CA TYR A 52 12.61 3.58 6.26
C TYR A 52 13.21 4.42 7.38
N GLY A 53 12.82 4.09 8.61
CA GLY A 53 13.25 4.78 9.83
C GLY A 53 14.43 4.06 10.46
N HIS A 54 15.43 4.82 10.89
CA HIS A 54 16.64 4.31 11.52
C HIS A 54 17.05 5.16 12.73
N ASP A 55 18.26 4.89 13.24
CA ASP A 55 18.72 5.44 14.51
C ASP A 55 18.94 6.97 14.54
N VAL A 56 19.01 7.63 13.38
CA VAL A 56 19.36 9.07 13.25
C VAL A 56 18.33 9.85 12.42
N GLY A 57 17.29 9.19 11.90
CA GLY A 57 16.30 9.82 11.05
C GLY A 57 15.59 8.84 10.13
N ILE A 58 15.26 9.31 8.93
CA ILE A 58 14.68 8.50 7.87
C ILE A 58 15.60 8.49 6.64
N ARG A 59 15.56 7.40 5.89
CA ARG A 59 16.16 7.30 4.57
C ARG A 59 15.11 7.01 3.51
N ILE A 60 15.20 7.74 2.41
CA ILE A 60 14.34 7.63 1.24
C ILE A 60 15.17 6.99 0.12
N LEU A 61 14.64 5.96 -0.52
CA LEU A 61 15.27 5.19 -1.60
C LEU A 61 14.39 5.27 -2.84
N TRP A 62 14.96 5.58 -3.99
CA TRP A 62 14.31 5.47 -5.29
C TRP A 62 14.80 4.19 -5.97
N ARG A 63 13.88 3.25 -6.20
CA ARG A 63 14.16 1.95 -6.80
C ARG A 63 13.48 1.83 -8.17
N GLY A 64 14.22 1.34 -9.15
CA GLY A 64 13.78 1.22 -10.54
C GLY A 64 13.58 2.59 -11.20
N GLY A 65 12.80 2.62 -12.29
CA GLY A 65 12.60 3.82 -13.10
C GLY A 65 13.81 4.17 -13.98
N LYS A 66 13.72 5.29 -14.68
CA LYS A 66 14.75 5.80 -15.59
C LYS A 66 15.92 6.39 -14.80
N ASN A 67 17.14 6.08 -15.25
CA ASN A 67 18.38 6.64 -14.69
C ASN A 67 18.54 8.11 -15.10
N PHE A 68 19.41 8.83 -14.39
CA PHE A 68 19.81 10.20 -14.74
C PHE A 68 20.59 10.19 -16.06
N LYS A 69 20.33 11.16 -16.95
CA LYS A 69 21.18 11.36 -18.14
C LYS A 69 22.61 11.60 -17.68
N LYS A 70 23.55 10.82 -18.20
CA LYS A 70 24.98 11.10 -18.02
C LYS A 70 25.25 12.46 -18.66
N GLN A 71 25.55 13.47 -17.83
CA GLN A 71 26.15 14.68 -18.37
C GLN A 71 27.40 14.24 -19.12
N LYS A 72 27.43 14.50 -20.43
CA LYS A 72 28.69 14.46 -21.17
C LYS A 72 29.59 15.45 -20.44
N THR A 73 30.50 14.95 -19.61
CA THR A 73 31.70 15.70 -19.28
C THR A 73 32.17 16.18 -20.63
N GLN A 74 32.15 17.49 -20.87
CA GLN A 74 32.98 18.10 -21.87
C GLN A 74 34.39 17.70 -21.45
N GLN A 75 34.82 16.52 -21.91
CA GLN A 75 36.21 16.37 -22.26
C GLN A 75 36.42 17.51 -23.23
N ASP A 76 37.23 18.47 -22.80
CA ASP A 76 38.12 19.21 -23.69
C ASP A 76 38.90 18.18 -24.53
N GLY A 77 38.21 17.56 -25.47
CA GLY A 77 38.77 17.12 -26.71
C GLY A 77 38.95 18.38 -27.50
N ALA A 78 40.03 19.10 -27.20
CA ALA A 78 40.72 19.84 -28.23
C ALA A 78 40.84 18.85 -29.40
N GLU A 79 39.99 19.02 -30.42
CA GLU A 79 40.23 18.44 -31.72
C GLU A 79 41.67 18.81 -32.05
N ALA A 80 42.54 17.80 -32.02
CA ALA A 80 43.90 17.93 -32.50
C ALA A 80 43.80 18.29 -33.99
N LYS A 81 43.74 19.59 -34.27
CA LYS A 81 43.87 20.15 -35.60
C LYS A 81 45.19 19.63 -36.14
N ALA A 82 45.10 18.78 -37.16
CA ALA A 82 46.23 18.44 -38.00
C ALA A 82 46.86 19.74 -38.53
N PRO A 83 48.20 19.88 -38.51
CA PRO A 83 48.84 21.06 -39.06
C PRO A 83 48.76 20.99 -40.59
N VAL A 84 47.99 21.89 -41.20
CA VAL A 84 48.09 22.18 -42.63
C VAL A 84 48.61 23.61 -42.77
N ASN A 85 49.81 23.70 -43.34
CA ASN A 85 50.48 24.95 -43.69
C ASN A 85 49.67 25.74 -44.73
N GLY A 86 49.62 27.07 -44.59
CA GLY A 86 49.63 27.95 -45.77
C GLY A 86 48.71 29.18 -45.75
N VAL A 87 49.35 30.33 -45.51
CA VAL A 87 49.24 31.63 -46.22
C VAL A 87 47.98 32.51 -46.02
N ASP A 88 48.29 33.71 -45.52
CA ASP A 88 47.57 34.98 -45.41
C ASP A 88 46.60 35.39 -46.53
N HIS A 89 45.47 36.02 -46.15
CA HIS A 89 45.13 37.37 -46.65
C HIS A 89 44.05 38.11 -45.83
N ASN A 90 44.21 39.45 -45.78
CA ASN A 90 43.24 40.52 -45.45
C ASN A 90 41.84 40.23 -46.02
N ASP A 91 40.71 40.74 -45.53
CA ASP A 91 40.39 42.13 -45.21
C ASP A 91 38.92 42.13 -44.71
N SER A 92 38.56 42.97 -43.74
CA SER A 92 37.26 43.67 -43.69
C SER A 92 37.09 44.41 -42.36
N ILE A 93 37.38 45.70 -42.43
CA ILE A 93 36.91 46.74 -41.51
C ILE A 93 35.41 46.97 -41.78
N MET A 94 34.57 46.92 -40.74
CA MET A 94 33.28 47.63 -40.70
C MET A 94 33.10 48.28 -39.32
N ILE A 95 32.67 49.53 -39.39
CA ILE A 95 32.75 50.63 -38.43
C ILE A 95 31.77 50.50 -37.24
N ILE A 96 32.17 51.14 -36.14
CA ILE A 96 31.48 51.38 -34.86
C ILE A 96 30.29 52.34 -35.04
N ASP A 97 29.15 52.08 -34.38
CA ASP A 97 28.44 53.09 -33.56
C ASP A 97 27.20 52.48 -32.88
N SER A 98 27.07 52.70 -31.56
CA SER A 98 25.86 53.24 -30.91
C SER A 98 25.93 53.08 -29.39
N ASP A 99 25.89 54.21 -28.70
CA ASP A 99 25.47 54.37 -27.31
C ASP A 99 24.13 53.67 -27.05
N ASP A 100 24.07 52.86 -26.00
CA ASP A 100 22.83 52.66 -25.23
C ASP A 100 23.20 52.36 -23.77
N ASP A 101 22.77 53.23 -22.85
CA ASP A 101 22.86 53.07 -21.40
C ASP A 101 21.86 51.98 -20.97
N GLU A 102 22.23 50.70 -21.10
CA GLU A 102 21.47 49.60 -20.52
C GLU A 102 21.66 49.56 -18.98
N PRO A 103 20.57 49.46 -18.19
CA PRO A 103 20.70 49.26 -16.75
C PRO A 103 21.40 47.92 -16.49
N ALA A 104 22.35 47.92 -15.54
CA ALA A 104 23.17 46.76 -15.19
C ALA A 104 22.31 45.48 -15.09
N PRO A 105 22.72 44.37 -15.73
CA PRO A 105 21.95 43.14 -15.70
C PRO A 105 21.77 42.68 -14.25
N THR A 106 20.51 42.53 -13.85
CA THR A 106 20.13 41.85 -12.61
C THR A 106 20.92 40.54 -12.55
N PRO A 107 21.65 40.25 -11.45
CA PRO A 107 22.43 39.02 -11.37
C PRO A 107 21.49 37.83 -11.66
N PRO A 108 21.88 36.89 -12.53
CA PRO A 108 21.03 35.76 -12.88
C PRO A 108 20.65 35.04 -11.59
N GLN A 109 19.36 35.03 -11.26
CA GLN A 109 18.83 34.13 -10.25
C GLN A 109 19.23 32.71 -10.69
N PRO A 110 19.83 31.89 -9.81
CA PRO A 110 20.23 30.55 -10.19
C PRO A 110 18.98 29.74 -10.54
N GLU A 111 18.74 29.54 -11.84
CA GLU A 111 17.72 28.63 -12.34
C GLU A 111 18.06 27.23 -11.82
N ILE A 112 17.16 26.66 -11.03
CA ILE A 112 17.28 25.28 -10.57
C ILE A 112 17.04 24.39 -11.81
N VAL A 113 18.12 23.91 -12.42
CA VAL A 113 18.04 22.96 -13.53
C VAL A 113 17.52 21.63 -12.99
N LEU A 114 16.26 21.31 -13.31
CA LEU A 114 15.67 20.03 -12.93
C LEU A 114 16.44 18.88 -13.60
N PRO A 115 16.54 17.72 -12.93
CA PRO A 115 17.24 16.56 -13.49
C PRO A 115 16.58 16.05 -14.78
N GLU A 116 17.41 15.74 -15.78
CA GLU A 116 16.97 15.04 -16.99
C GLU A 116 17.20 13.53 -16.86
N PHE A 117 16.27 12.73 -17.39
CA PHE A 117 16.30 11.26 -17.32
C PHE A 117 16.45 10.64 -18.70
N GLU A 118 17.06 9.47 -18.76
CA GLU A 118 17.27 8.75 -20.01
C GLU A 118 15.94 8.48 -20.74
N ASP A 119 15.95 8.66 -22.06
CA ASP A 119 14.76 8.52 -22.88
C ASP A 119 14.45 7.03 -23.15
N ASP A 120 15.51 6.22 -23.28
CA ASP A 120 15.47 4.78 -23.57
C ASP A 120 15.34 3.92 -22.29
N GLU A 121 14.69 2.76 -22.41
CA GLU A 121 14.68 1.74 -21.35
C GLU A 121 16.06 1.06 -21.27
N GLU A 122 16.59 0.92 -20.06
CA GLU A 122 17.87 0.25 -19.84
C GLU A 122 17.77 -1.24 -20.23
N GLU A 123 18.72 -1.73 -21.02
CA GLU A 123 18.81 -3.16 -21.34
C GLU A 123 19.02 -3.96 -20.06
N ILE A 124 18.26 -5.05 -19.89
CA ILE A 124 18.33 -5.88 -18.69
C ILE A 124 19.71 -6.55 -18.63
N ASP A 125 20.54 -6.16 -17.66
CA ASP A 125 21.82 -6.80 -17.38
C ASP A 125 21.59 -8.26 -16.94
N PRO A 126 22.10 -9.27 -17.69
CA PRO A 126 21.91 -10.67 -17.34
C PRO A 126 22.45 -11.05 -15.96
N SER A 127 23.46 -10.33 -15.46
CA SER A 127 24.05 -10.55 -14.15
C SER A 127 23.22 -9.93 -13.00
N ARG A 128 22.36 -8.96 -13.33
CA ARG A 128 21.51 -8.21 -12.40
C ARG A 128 20.08 -8.14 -12.93
N PRO A 129 19.35 -9.26 -13.01
CA PRO A 129 18.04 -9.31 -13.61
C PRO A 129 16.94 -8.83 -12.64
N PHE A 130 17.14 -7.67 -12.04
CA PHE A 130 16.27 -7.03 -11.06
C PHE A 130 16.46 -5.51 -11.06
N GLU A 131 15.45 -4.76 -10.62
CA GLU A 131 15.56 -3.29 -10.57
C GLU A 131 16.47 -2.83 -9.42
N ASN A 132 17.39 -1.93 -9.75
CA ASN A 132 18.37 -1.35 -8.83
C ASN A 132 17.79 -0.18 -8.02
N ILE A 133 18.44 0.13 -6.89
CA ILE A 133 18.25 1.41 -6.19
C ILE A 133 19.11 2.45 -6.90
N ILE A 134 18.46 3.41 -7.56
CA ILE A 134 19.14 4.42 -8.38
C ILE A 134 19.64 5.61 -7.56
N GLN A 135 18.97 5.91 -6.45
CA GLN A 135 19.33 7.03 -5.58
C GLN A 135 18.77 6.87 -4.17
N TYR A 136 19.39 7.56 -3.20
CA TYR A 136 18.88 7.71 -1.86
C TYR A 136 19.05 9.14 -1.32
N LEU A 137 18.25 9.48 -0.31
CA LEU A 137 18.33 10.72 0.46
C LEU A 137 18.22 10.38 1.94
N ASP A 138 19.20 10.83 2.74
CA ASP A 138 19.23 10.64 4.18
C ASP A 138 18.73 11.91 4.87
N VAL A 139 17.56 11.85 5.50
CA VAL A 139 16.99 12.97 6.24
C VAL A 139 17.34 12.83 7.71
N LYS A 140 18.28 13.65 8.18
CA LYS A 140 18.73 13.66 9.57
C LYS A 140 17.68 14.33 10.45
N LEU A 141 17.16 13.58 11.42
CA LEU A 141 16.26 14.09 12.46
C LEU A 141 16.95 14.11 13.83
N ASP A 142 18.18 13.62 13.92
CA ASP A 142 18.99 13.52 15.15
C ASP A 142 18.32 12.72 16.27
N THR A 143 17.39 11.83 15.90
CA THR A 143 16.65 10.95 16.81
C THR A 143 16.24 9.68 16.08
N LYS A 144 15.98 8.60 16.84
CA LYS A 144 15.53 7.34 16.26
C LYS A 144 14.10 7.47 15.79
N VAL A 145 13.82 7.06 14.55
CA VAL A 145 12.46 7.03 14.01
C VAL A 145 11.89 5.64 14.20
N LEU A 146 10.91 5.52 15.10
CA LEU A 146 10.32 4.25 15.51
C LEU A 146 9.15 3.81 14.62
N GLY A 147 8.49 4.76 13.95
CA GLY A 147 7.36 4.50 13.06
C GLY A 147 7.24 5.56 11.97
N ILE A 148 6.73 5.16 10.81
CA ILE A 148 6.52 6.05 9.67
C ILE A 148 5.07 5.95 9.22
N ALA A 149 4.45 7.09 8.89
CA ALA A 149 3.16 7.13 8.21
C ALA A 149 3.30 7.81 6.84
N VAL A 150 2.71 7.19 5.83
CA VAL A 150 2.56 7.68 4.47
C VAL A 150 1.07 7.87 4.19
N PRO A 151 0.67 8.74 3.25
CA PRO A 151 -0.73 8.87 2.89
C PRO A 151 -1.23 7.60 2.22
N SER A 152 -2.52 7.31 2.34
CA SER A 152 -3.17 6.25 1.57
C SER A 152 -3.77 6.86 0.32
N ILE A 153 -3.44 6.36 -0.87
CA ILE A 153 -3.98 6.85 -2.15
C ILE A 153 -4.49 5.67 -2.96
N LEU A 154 -5.72 5.78 -3.46
CA LEU A 154 -6.28 4.78 -4.36
C LEU A 154 -5.67 4.95 -5.77
N PRO A 155 -5.33 3.87 -6.51
CA PRO A 155 -4.74 3.95 -7.85
C PRO A 155 -5.55 4.80 -8.83
N GLY A 156 -6.89 4.72 -8.78
CA GLY A 156 -7.76 5.57 -9.60
C GLY A 156 -7.66 7.06 -9.27
N ALA A 157 -7.30 7.40 -8.03
CA ALA A 157 -7.08 8.77 -7.57
C ALA A 157 -5.73 9.35 -8.01
N ALA A 158 -4.75 8.50 -8.37
CA ALA A 158 -3.44 8.97 -8.82
C ALA A 158 -3.49 9.82 -10.11
N ARG A 159 -4.53 9.65 -10.94
CA ARG A 159 -4.76 10.48 -12.13
C ARG A 159 -5.28 11.89 -11.81
N PHE A 160 -5.80 12.09 -10.60
CA PHE A 160 -6.44 13.32 -10.15
C PHE A 160 -5.72 13.91 -8.93
N LEU A 161 -4.42 13.63 -8.76
CA LEU A 161 -3.64 14.12 -7.61
C LEU A 161 -3.74 15.64 -7.48
N SER A 162 -3.69 16.40 -8.58
CA SER A 162 -3.86 17.85 -8.56
C SER A 162 -5.20 18.32 -7.99
N SER A 163 -6.25 17.49 -8.09
CA SER A 163 -7.59 17.78 -7.57
C SER A 163 -7.83 17.22 -6.16
N ILE A 164 -7.07 16.19 -5.76
CA ILE A 164 -7.23 15.46 -4.48
C ILE A 164 -6.26 15.94 -3.41
N SER A 165 -5.02 16.26 -3.80
CA SER A 165 -4.02 16.91 -2.95
C SER A 165 -2.83 17.32 -3.82
N PRO A 166 -2.70 18.60 -4.16
CA PRO A 166 -1.77 19.01 -5.20
C PRO A 166 -0.30 18.91 -4.78
N ILE A 167 0.00 18.95 -3.47
CA ILE A 167 1.35 18.70 -2.92
C ILE A 167 1.93 17.35 -3.31
N LEU A 168 1.08 16.33 -3.43
CA LEU A 168 1.50 14.97 -3.74
C LEU A 168 2.00 14.79 -5.17
N SER A 169 1.74 15.74 -6.06
CA SER A 169 2.24 15.69 -7.45
C SER A 169 3.76 15.86 -7.53
N ASN A 170 4.33 16.63 -6.60
CA ASN A 170 5.74 17.05 -6.66
C ASN A 170 6.51 16.74 -5.36
N MET A 171 5.83 16.40 -4.26
CA MET A 171 6.45 16.19 -2.95
C MET A 171 6.14 14.81 -2.37
N ILE A 172 7.16 14.24 -1.73
CA ILE A 172 7.00 13.18 -0.73
C ILE A 172 6.66 13.85 0.59
N VAL A 173 5.53 13.50 1.20
CA VAL A 173 5.13 13.97 2.54
C VAL A 173 4.93 12.78 3.46
N VAL A 174 5.66 12.74 4.56
CA VAL A 174 5.58 11.64 5.54
C VAL A 174 5.55 12.17 6.96
N THR A 175 5.07 11.33 7.87
CA THR A 175 5.15 11.58 9.31
C THR A 175 6.07 10.58 9.97
N ALA A 176 7.04 11.06 10.74
CA ALA A 176 8.00 10.28 11.49
C ALA A 176 7.69 10.33 13.00
N VAL A 177 7.42 9.17 13.61
CA VAL A 177 7.27 9.01 15.06
C VAL A 177 8.65 8.80 15.66
N CYS A 178 9.09 9.73 16.50
CA CYS A 178 10.46 9.81 16.98
C CYS A 178 10.60 9.36 18.44
N SER A 179 11.79 8.87 18.80
CA SER A 179 12.08 8.37 20.16
C SER A 179 12.23 9.47 21.21
N ASP A 180 12.36 10.72 20.79
CA ASP A 180 12.43 11.92 21.66
C ASP A 180 11.04 12.45 22.04
N SER A 181 10.01 11.63 21.87
CA SER A 181 8.59 11.98 22.08
C SER A 181 8.03 13.04 21.12
N SER A 182 8.76 13.37 20.04
CA SER A 182 8.24 14.22 18.97
C SER A 182 7.61 13.40 17.84
N VAL A 183 6.73 14.04 17.08
CA VAL A 183 6.27 13.54 15.78
C VAL A 183 6.61 14.60 14.76
N ARG A 184 7.34 14.25 13.70
CA ARG A 184 7.82 15.23 12.72
C ARG A 184 7.20 14.95 11.36
N ILE A 185 6.67 15.98 10.71
CA ILE A 185 6.29 15.91 9.30
C ILE A 185 7.54 16.24 8.48
N VAL A 186 7.86 15.40 7.52
CA VAL A 186 8.96 15.60 6.59
C VAL A 186 8.38 15.73 5.19
N ALA A 187 8.73 16.81 4.50
CA ALA A 187 8.42 17.02 3.10
C ALA A 187 9.70 17.22 2.28
N VAL A 188 9.85 16.46 1.18
CA VAL A 188 10.97 16.55 0.23
C VAL A 188 10.44 16.45 -1.19
N PRO A 189 11.15 16.94 -2.22
CA PRO A 189 10.71 16.74 -3.60
C PRO A 189 10.64 15.24 -3.96
N LEU A 190 9.65 14.89 -4.77
CA LEU A 190 9.35 13.53 -5.19
C LEU A 190 10.34 12.99 -6.24
N ILE A 191 10.88 13.89 -7.06
CA ILE A 191 11.96 13.60 -7.99
C ILE A 191 13.22 13.15 -7.21
N PRO A 192 14.07 12.24 -7.69
CA PRO A 192 15.30 11.91 -6.97
C PRO A 192 16.38 13.01 -7.14
N PRO A 193 17.20 13.29 -6.10
CA PRO A 193 18.31 14.23 -6.22
C PRO A 193 19.41 13.71 -7.15
N PRO A 194 19.93 14.48 -8.11
CA PRO A 194 21.13 14.10 -8.87
C PRO A 194 22.34 13.86 -7.96
N LEU A 195 23.25 13.00 -8.42
CA LEU A 195 24.52 12.75 -7.73
C LEU A 195 25.27 14.07 -7.50
N GLY A 196 25.71 14.30 -6.26
CA GLY A 196 26.45 15.50 -5.87
C GLY A 196 25.61 16.76 -5.64
N THR A 197 24.28 16.71 -5.79
CA THR A 197 23.39 17.88 -5.59
C THR A 197 22.52 17.79 -4.34
N VAL A 198 22.74 16.78 -3.49
CA VAL A 198 21.91 16.51 -2.29
C VAL A 198 21.86 17.69 -1.32
N ASP A 199 22.91 18.51 -1.27
CA ASP A 199 23.00 19.68 -0.39
C ASP A 199 22.34 20.96 -0.96
N ALA A 200 21.87 20.92 -2.21
CA ALA A 200 21.20 22.07 -2.83
C ALA A 200 19.88 22.39 -2.11
N GLU A 201 19.55 23.69 -2.02
CA GLU A 201 18.36 24.18 -1.30
C GLU A 201 17.07 23.47 -1.71
N PHE A 202 16.90 23.19 -3.00
CA PHE A 202 15.75 22.48 -3.56
C PHE A 202 15.52 21.11 -2.92
N TRP A 203 16.60 20.40 -2.56
CA TRP A 203 16.55 19.05 -2.00
C TRP A 203 16.53 19.04 -0.48
N LYS A 204 16.64 20.20 0.17
CA LYS A 204 16.62 20.28 1.63
C LYS A 204 15.24 19.89 2.16
N PRO A 205 15.17 18.93 3.10
CA PRO A 205 13.91 18.53 3.70
C PRO A 205 13.28 19.66 4.51
N GLN A 206 11.99 19.90 4.27
CA GLN A 206 11.17 20.69 5.19
C GLN A 206 10.73 19.79 6.35
N ILE A 207 11.04 20.19 7.57
CA ILE A 207 10.75 19.41 8.78
C ILE A 207 9.90 20.25 9.73
N ILE A 208 8.71 19.76 10.06
CA ILE A 208 7.82 20.39 11.04
C ILE A 208 7.68 19.46 12.24
N SER A 209 8.12 19.91 13.40
CA SER A 209 7.95 19.19 14.66
C SER A 209 6.57 19.45 15.25
N LEU A 210 5.75 18.40 15.32
CA LEU A 210 4.51 18.38 16.07
C LEU A 210 4.81 17.90 17.49
N GLY A 211 4.26 18.63 18.48
CA GLY A 211 4.27 18.18 19.86
C GLY A 211 5.28 18.84 20.79
N GLU A 212 6.08 19.82 20.33
CA GLU A 212 6.82 20.71 21.25
C GLU A 212 5.82 21.44 22.16
N GLY A 213 5.63 20.93 23.38
CA GLY A 213 4.71 21.45 24.39
C GLY A 213 3.24 21.00 24.29
N SER A 214 2.79 20.38 23.19
CA SER A 214 1.36 20.02 22.97
C SER A 214 1.05 18.51 23.01
N VAL A 215 2.02 17.66 22.68
CA VAL A 215 1.93 16.21 22.82
C VAL A 215 2.59 15.82 24.15
N GLN A 216 1.79 15.71 25.20
CA GLN A 216 2.25 15.12 26.46
C GLN A 216 2.23 13.59 26.30
N GLY A 217 3.41 12.99 26.25
CA GLY A 217 3.60 11.53 26.29
C GLY A 217 4.34 10.93 25.12
N LEU A 218 4.62 9.62 25.18
CA LEU A 218 5.36 8.90 24.15
C LEU A 218 4.44 8.58 22.95
N PRO A 219 4.69 9.15 21.76
CA PRO A 219 3.90 8.85 20.57
C PRO A 219 4.16 7.40 20.14
N ALA A 220 3.09 6.63 20.01
CA ALA A 220 3.15 5.21 19.66
C ALA A 220 2.92 4.96 18.16
N THR A 221 2.03 5.75 17.53
CA THR A 221 1.72 5.63 16.10
C THR A 221 1.12 6.92 15.56
N ALA A 222 1.27 7.15 14.25
CA ALA A 222 0.67 8.26 13.53
C ALA A 222 -0.07 7.78 12.27
N ALA A 223 -0.97 8.61 11.73
CA ALA A 223 -1.57 8.44 10.41
C ALA A 223 -1.69 9.80 9.72
N LEU A 224 -1.70 9.77 8.38
CA LEU A 224 -1.62 10.96 7.51
C LEU A 224 -2.69 10.88 6.41
N THR A 225 -3.39 11.98 6.16
CA THR A 225 -4.26 12.16 4.99
C THR A 225 -4.33 13.65 4.61
N PHE A 226 -5.02 13.98 3.53
CA PHE A 226 -5.18 15.36 3.04
C PHE A 226 -6.65 15.77 3.05
N THR A 227 -6.87 17.05 3.31
CA THR A 227 -8.19 17.66 3.31
C THR A 227 -8.12 19.09 2.80
N ARG A 228 -9.27 19.69 2.55
CA ARG A 228 -9.39 21.09 2.14
C ARG A 228 -10.33 21.80 3.10
N GLN A 229 -9.94 22.99 3.55
CA GLN A 229 -10.78 23.78 4.43
C GLN A 229 -12.06 24.20 3.70
N THR A 230 -13.21 23.78 4.22
CA THR A 230 -14.51 24.30 3.77
C THR A 230 -14.88 25.52 4.60
N PRO A 231 -15.45 26.59 4.00
CA PRO A 231 -15.80 27.83 4.72
C PRO A 231 -16.75 27.62 5.91
N THR A 232 -17.43 26.47 6.00
CA THR A 232 -18.28 26.07 7.14
C THR A 232 -17.50 25.60 8.38
N ASP A 233 -16.18 25.40 8.29
CA ASP A 233 -15.34 24.95 9.41
C ASP A 233 -14.97 26.07 10.39
N GLU A 234 -15.22 27.34 10.06
CA GLU A 234 -14.77 28.50 10.86
C GLU A 234 -15.67 28.85 12.05
N ASP A 235 -16.88 28.29 12.17
CA ASP A 235 -17.78 28.62 13.27
C ASP A 235 -17.66 27.64 14.44
N GLY A 236 -16.84 28.02 15.43
CA GLY A 236 -16.95 27.44 16.76
C GLY A 236 -15.96 27.93 17.82
N ASN A 237 -14.71 28.26 17.48
CA ASN A 237 -13.72 28.50 18.54
C ASN A 237 -12.59 29.52 18.30
N ARG A 238 -12.63 30.31 17.22
CA ARG A 238 -11.73 31.46 17.05
C ARG A 238 -12.41 32.79 17.42
N ARG A 239 -12.99 32.88 18.61
CA ARG A 239 -13.23 34.19 19.24
C ARG A 239 -11.96 34.63 19.96
N SER A 240 -11.00 35.16 19.20
CA SER A 240 -10.03 36.09 19.76
C SER A 240 -10.22 37.46 19.11
N GLN A 241 -10.47 38.41 19.99
CA GLN A 241 -10.66 39.84 19.83
C GLN A 241 -9.86 40.50 18.68
N SER A 242 -10.56 40.89 17.62
CA SER A 242 -10.19 42.12 16.90
C SER A 242 -11.47 42.80 16.41
N ARG A 243 -11.86 43.87 17.11
CA ARG A 243 -12.90 44.79 16.67
C ARG A 243 -12.44 45.51 15.40
N GLY A 244 -13.25 45.38 14.34
CA GLY A 244 -13.45 46.39 13.31
C GLY A 244 -12.33 46.57 12.29
N ARG A 245 -12.52 45.98 11.10
CA ARG A 245 -12.24 46.63 9.81
C ARG A 245 -13.05 45.95 8.71
N ALA A 246 -13.50 46.78 7.77
CA ALA A 246 -14.55 46.54 6.80
C ALA A 246 -14.29 45.33 5.88
N MET A 247 -15.39 44.69 5.44
CA MET A 247 -15.40 43.75 4.32
C MET A 247 -14.79 44.43 3.10
N GLN A 248 -13.64 43.91 2.67
CA GLN A 248 -13.17 44.11 1.32
C GLN A 248 -13.38 42.78 0.61
N ASP A 249 -14.27 42.79 -0.39
CA ASP A 249 -14.55 41.67 -1.28
C ASP A 249 -13.24 41.15 -1.87
N SER A 250 -12.72 40.08 -1.29
CA SER A 250 -11.71 39.24 -1.91
C SER A 250 -12.43 38.20 -2.76
N PRO A 251 -11.96 37.89 -3.97
CA PRO A 251 -12.54 36.83 -4.79
C PRO A 251 -12.56 35.52 -3.99
N PRO A 252 -13.49 34.58 -4.26
CA PRO A 252 -13.61 33.34 -3.49
C PRO A 252 -12.24 32.66 -3.44
N SER A 253 -11.58 32.73 -2.29
CA SER A 253 -10.28 32.12 -2.08
C SER A 253 -10.42 30.64 -2.45
N LEU A 254 -9.57 30.15 -3.35
CA LEU A 254 -9.41 28.70 -3.52
C LEU A 254 -9.13 28.16 -2.12
N GLY A 255 -10.11 27.51 -1.47
CA GLY A 255 -9.98 27.05 -0.09
C GLY A 255 -8.65 26.35 0.18
N ASN A 256 -8.02 26.66 1.30
CA ASN A 256 -6.65 26.28 1.61
C ASN A 256 -6.57 24.75 1.79
N TRP A 257 -5.54 24.15 1.21
CA TRP A 257 -5.26 22.73 1.38
C TRP A 257 -4.50 22.49 2.67
N GLU A 258 -4.78 21.36 3.31
CA GLU A 258 -4.18 21.02 4.59
C GLU A 258 -3.85 19.53 4.69
N VAL A 259 -2.78 19.27 5.43
CA VAL A 259 -2.39 17.94 5.86
C VAL A 259 -3.10 17.63 7.17
N LEU A 260 -3.86 16.54 7.21
CA LEU A 260 -4.51 16.04 8.43
C LEU A 260 -3.66 14.92 9.04
N VAL A 261 -3.16 15.15 10.26
CA VAL A 261 -2.30 14.19 10.98
C VAL A 261 -3.01 13.73 12.24
N ALA A 262 -3.14 12.42 12.40
CA ALA A 262 -3.58 11.80 13.65
C ALA A 262 -2.38 11.23 14.39
N ILE A 263 -2.25 11.55 15.68
CA ILE A 263 -1.18 11.06 16.55
C ILE A 263 -1.82 10.35 17.74
N HIS A 264 -1.38 9.11 17.99
CA HIS A 264 -1.72 8.38 19.20
C HIS A 264 -0.50 8.31 20.12
N THR A 265 -0.69 8.74 21.37
CA THR A 265 0.26 8.58 22.46
C THR A 265 -0.21 7.43 23.36
N SER A 266 0.71 6.57 23.80
CA SER A 266 0.38 5.38 24.59
C SER A 266 0.31 5.61 26.10
N ASP A 267 0.51 6.84 26.57
CA ASP A 267 0.51 7.18 27.98
C ASP A 267 -0.84 6.89 28.65
N LEU A 268 -0.79 6.31 29.85
CA LEU A 268 -1.97 5.91 30.64
C LEU A 268 -2.95 5.04 29.81
N SER A 269 -4.15 5.55 29.53
CA SER A 269 -5.18 4.86 28.76
C SER A 269 -5.12 5.17 27.26
N GLY A 270 -4.13 5.95 26.82
CA GLY A 270 -3.93 6.42 25.45
C GLY A 270 -4.66 7.74 25.16
N LYS A 271 -4.05 8.58 24.33
CA LYS A 271 -4.63 9.85 23.86
C LYS A 271 -4.43 10.01 22.36
N LEU A 272 -5.53 10.31 21.66
CA LEU A 272 -5.58 10.64 20.25
C LEU A 272 -5.58 12.16 20.08
N SER A 273 -4.70 12.69 19.24
CA SER A 273 -4.63 14.12 18.89
C SER A 273 -4.66 14.29 17.38
N ILE A 274 -5.48 15.21 16.87
CA ILE A 274 -5.63 15.49 15.44
C ILE A 274 -5.10 16.89 15.14
N TYR A 275 -4.25 17.02 14.12
CA TYR A 275 -3.63 18.27 13.67
C TYR A 275 -4.03 18.56 12.23
N ARG A 276 -4.20 19.85 11.89
CA ARG A 276 -4.35 20.35 10.51
C ARG A 276 -3.17 21.26 10.24
N ILE A 277 -2.39 20.95 9.22
CA ILE A 277 -1.21 21.73 8.83
C ILE A 277 -1.47 22.29 7.44
N PRO A 278 -1.73 23.60 7.30
CA PRO A 278 -1.90 24.24 6.01
C PRO A 278 -0.64 24.12 5.15
N PHE A 279 -0.83 24.09 3.84
CA PHE A 279 0.26 24.17 2.89
C PHE A 279 -0.13 24.98 1.67
N ASP A 280 0.82 25.77 1.19
CA ASP A 280 0.64 26.68 0.07
C ASP A 280 1.65 26.34 -1.02
N GLY A 281 1.29 26.63 -2.27
CA GLY A 281 2.21 26.53 -3.41
C GLY A 281 2.76 27.91 -3.74
N GLU A 282 4.09 28.07 -3.76
CA GLU A 282 4.69 29.30 -4.25
C GLU A 282 4.63 29.34 -5.80
N MET A 283 4.06 30.42 -6.35
CA MET A 283 3.93 30.65 -7.80
C MET A 283 5.19 31.26 -8.45
N ALA A 284 6.38 31.07 -7.87
CA ALA A 284 7.63 31.52 -8.48
C ALA A 284 8.63 30.36 -8.60
N GLN A 285 9.05 30.10 -9.85
CA GLN A 285 10.23 29.32 -10.25
C GLN A 285 10.40 27.96 -9.55
N GLY A 286 9.57 26.97 -9.95
CA GLY A 286 9.79 25.56 -9.61
C GLY A 286 8.77 24.90 -8.68
N LYS A 287 7.50 25.36 -8.65
CA LYS A 287 6.30 24.66 -8.14
C LYS A 287 6.52 23.69 -6.96
N LEU A 288 7.16 24.15 -5.89
CA LEU A 288 7.24 23.38 -4.65
C LEU A 288 6.21 23.90 -3.65
N TYR A 289 5.58 22.96 -2.94
CA TYR A 289 4.66 23.31 -1.87
C TYR A 289 5.44 23.45 -0.58
N SER A 290 5.11 24.48 0.19
CA SER A 290 5.65 24.69 1.52
C SER A 290 4.57 24.45 2.55
N LEU A 291 4.87 23.60 3.52
CA LEU A 291 4.05 23.41 4.71
C LEU A 291 4.18 24.63 5.63
N SER A 292 3.09 25.02 6.30
CA SER A 292 3.11 26.12 7.26
C SER A 292 4.06 25.83 8.43
N THR A 293 4.96 26.76 8.71
CA THR A 293 5.91 26.70 9.83
C THR A 293 5.37 27.31 11.12
N GLU A 294 4.12 27.81 11.10
CA GLU A 294 3.48 28.33 12.31
C GLU A 294 3.34 27.24 13.38
N PRO A 295 3.36 27.59 14.69
CA PRO A 295 3.15 26.63 15.76
C PRO A 295 1.83 25.87 15.60
N GLN A 296 1.91 24.55 15.48
CA GLN A 296 0.76 23.69 15.24
C GLN A 296 0.16 23.17 16.55
N PHE A 297 -1.14 23.39 16.75
CA PHE A 297 -1.90 22.88 17.89
C PHE A 297 -2.94 21.85 17.44
N PRO A 298 -3.23 20.84 18.26
CA PRO A 298 -4.22 19.83 17.90
C PRO A 298 -5.62 20.46 17.86
N ILE A 299 -6.31 20.30 16.75
CA ILE A 299 -7.70 20.75 16.55
C ILE A 299 -8.70 19.87 17.32
N ARG A 300 -8.33 18.61 17.62
CA ARG A 300 -9.12 17.67 18.41
C ARG A 300 -8.20 16.86 19.31
N GLN A 301 -8.66 16.57 20.52
CA GLN A 301 -8.02 15.63 21.44
C GLN A 301 -9.07 14.71 22.06
N GLN A 302 -8.78 13.42 22.11
CA GLN A 302 -9.67 12.40 22.65
C GLN A 302 -8.88 11.42 23.50
N PHE A 303 -9.26 11.28 24.77
CA PHE A 303 -8.72 10.21 25.63
C PHE A 303 -9.38 8.88 25.28
N LEU A 304 -8.57 7.83 25.20
CA LEU A 304 -9.01 6.48 24.91
C LEU A 304 -9.21 5.71 26.21
N LYS A 305 -9.97 4.60 26.15
CA LYS A 305 -10.18 3.69 27.29
C LYS A 305 -9.03 2.68 27.47
N SER A 306 -8.23 2.52 26.42
CA SER A 306 -7.06 1.66 26.34
C SER A 306 -6.19 2.15 25.18
N PRO A 307 -4.86 2.00 25.22
CA PRO A 307 -4.00 2.43 24.13
C PRO A 307 -4.34 1.66 22.84
N ALA A 308 -4.42 2.38 21.73
CA ALA A 308 -4.59 1.77 20.41
C ALA A 308 -3.29 1.11 19.94
N SER A 309 -3.39 -0.07 19.32
CA SER A 309 -2.26 -0.78 18.72
C SER A 309 -1.87 -0.20 17.36
N SER A 310 -2.85 0.24 16.57
CA SER A 310 -2.62 0.91 15.30
C SER A 310 -3.74 1.90 14.99
N ILE A 311 -3.40 2.93 14.21
CA ILE A 311 -4.36 3.89 13.67
C ILE A 311 -4.17 4.05 12.16
N SER A 312 -5.25 4.31 11.41
CA SER A 312 -5.18 4.53 9.96
C SER A 312 -6.37 5.35 9.47
N PHE A 313 -6.13 6.38 8.66
CA PHE A 313 -7.21 7.04 7.93
C PHE A 313 -7.81 6.10 6.89
N SER A 314 -9.07 6.35 6.54
CA SER A 314 -9.75 5.69 5.43
C SER A 314 -8.98 5.90 4.13
N PRO A 315 -8.92 4.90 3.23
CA PRO A 315 -8.31 5.07 1.93
C PRO A 315 -9.12 5.97 0.98
N CYS A 316 -10.36 6.34 1.35
CA CYS A 316 -11.16 7.29 0.59
C CYS A 316 -10.47 8.66 0.51
N GLN A 317 -10.57 9.32 -0.64
CA GLN A 317 -9.95 10.62 -0.88
C GLN A 317 -10.95 11.76 -0.69
N TYR A 318 -10.45 12.95 -0.31
CA TYR A 318 -11.24 14.18 -0.40
C TYR A 318 -11.78 14.36 -1.84
N PRO A 319 -13.04 14.78 -2.04
CA PRO A 319 -14.00 15.33 -1.06
C PRO A 319 -14.90 14.31 -0.34
N SER A 320 -14.67 13.00 -0.46
CA SER A 320 -15.50 12.00 0.25
C SER A 320 -15.42 12.22 1.76
N GLU A 321 -16.54 12.40 2.47
CA GLU A 321 -16.53 12.61 3.93
C GLU A 321 -15.75 11.53 4.71
N ARG A 322 -15.69 10.30 4.16
CA ARG A 322 -14.96 9.18 4.73
C ARG A 322 -13.45 9.39 4.81
N HIS A 323 -12.85 10.29 4.03
CA HIS A 323 -11.40 10.57 4.04
C HIS A 323 -10.88 10.94 5.44
N SER A 324 -11.73 11.58 6.25
CA SER A 324 -11.42 12.01 7.62
C SER A 324 -11.78 10.98 8.69
N GLN A 325 -12.25 9.80 8.30
CA GLN A 325 -12.52 8.70 9.22
C GLN A 325 -11.22 7.97 9.57
N LEU A 326 -11.01 7.77 10.86
CA LEU A 326 -9.85 7.11 11.44
C LEU A 326 -10.27 5.77 12.03
N LEU A 327 -9.58 4.71 11.64
CA LEU A 327 -9.67 3.38 12.24
C LEU A 327 -8.69 3.30 13.40
N LEU A 328 -9.13 2.78 14.53
CA LEU A 328 -8.31 2.47 15.70
C LEU A 328 -8.47 1.01 16.05
N SER A 329 -7.36 0.27 16.11
CA SER A 329 -7.33 -1.12 16.56
C SER A 329 -6.90 -1.21 18.02
N PHE A 330 -7.42 -2.18 18.75
CA PHE A 330 -7.07 -2.43 20.15
C PHE A 330 -6.78 -3.92 20.36
N THR A 331 -5.72 -4.22 21.12
CA THR A 331 -5.31 -5.58 21.46
C THR A 331 -6.35 -6.36 22.28
N ASN A 332 -7.33 -5.67 22.87
CA ASN A 332 -8.45 -6.26 23.61
C ASN A 332 -9.55 -6.87 22.72
N GLY A 333 -9.31 -6.98 21.41
CA GLY A 333 -10.25 -7.57 20.46
C GLY A 333 -11.34 -6.59 20.01
N SER A 334 -11.06 -5.29 20.00
CA SER A 334 -11.98 -4.29 19.46
C SER A 334 -11.34 -3.40 18.40
N VAL A 335 -12.17 -2.96 17.46
CA VAL A 335 -11.82 -1.94 16.48
C VAL A 335 -12.86 -0.83 16.56
N LYS A 336 -12.43 0.42 16.44
CA LYS A 336 -13.32 1.58 16.45
C LYS A 336 -13.07 2.47 15.26
N VAL A 337 -14.13 3.07 14.75
CA VAL A 337 -14.03 4.11 13.71
C VAL A 337 -14.43 5.45 14.33
N TYR A 338 -13.58 6.45 14.13
CA TYR A 338 -13.74 7.80 14.64
C TYR A 338 -13.73 8.79 13.46
N SER A 339 -14.72 9.68 13.39
CA SER A 339 -14.77 10.75 12.42
C SER A 339 -14.11 12.00 12.98
N CYS A 340 -13.01 12.45 12.35
CA CYS A 340 -12.21 13.56 12.83
C CYS A 340 -12.84 14.93 12.55
N LEU A 341 -13.53 15.07 11.41
CA LEU A 341 -14.08 16.33 10.91
C LEU A 341 -15.62 16.37 10.87
N SER A 342 -16.32 15.50 11.64
CA SER A 342 -17.79 15.53 11.67
C SER A 342 -18.34 16.86 12.17
N THR A 343 -19.30 17.42 11.42
CA THR A 343 -20.14 18.52 11.87
C THR A 343 -21.19 18.02 12.88
N PRO A 344 -21.50 18.78 13.94
CA PRO A 344 -22.58 18.43 14.85
C PRO A 344 -23.91 18.48 14.08
N GLN A 345 -24.54 17.33 13.84
CA GLN A 345 -25.91 17.34 13.33
C GLN A 345 -26.84 17.74 14.47
N ALA A 346 -27.55 18.86 14.31
CA ALA A 346 -28.69 19.19 15.14
C ALA A 346 -29.76 18.11 14.93
N SER A 347 -29.79 17.10 15.79
CA SER A 347 -30.83 16.07 15.76
C SER A 347 -32.17 16.71 16.13
N ASN A 348 -33.01 16.97 15.13
CA ASN A 348 -34.38 17.49 15.28
C ASN A 348 -35.36 16.50 15.95
N LEU A 349 -34.88 15.45 16.64
CA LEU A 349 -35.73 14.36 17.11
C LEU A 349 -35.99 14.31 18.63
N ASP A 350 -35.38 15.17 19.45
CA ASP A 350 -35.59 15.12 20.91
C ASP A 350 -36.16 16.42 21.54
N ARG A 351 -37.05 17.13 20.83
CA ARG A 351 -37.73 18.32 21.39
C ARG A 351 -38.88 18.03 22.38
N LYS A 352 -38.96 16.82 22.96
CA LYS A 352 -40.04 16.45 23.91
C LYS A 352 -39.58 15.73 25.19
N ARG A 353 -38.35 15.97 25.66
CA ARG A 353 -38.01 15.72 27.08
C ARG A 353 -37.40 16.97 27.70
N SER A 354 -38.27 17.81 28.23
CA SER A 354 -37.91 18.86 29.18
C SER A 354 -37.31 18.20 30.42
N GLY A 355 -36.06 18.53 30.73
CA GLY A 355 -35.37 18.05 31.93
C GLY A 355 -33.85 18.18 31.82
N THR A 356 -33.35 19.41 32.02
CA THR A 356 -31.98 19.73 32.49
C THR A 356 -30.86 18.80 32.03
N ASN A 357 -30.29 19.10 30.87
CA ASN A 357 -28.84 19.15 30.65
C ASN A 357 -28.62 19.96 29.38
N ALA A 358 -27.83 21.04 29.49
CA ALA A 358 -27.37 21.77 28.32
C ALA A 358 -26.58 20.78 27.45
N GLU A 359 -27.10 20.44 26.27
CA GLU A 359 -26.36 19.73 25.24
C GLU A 359 -25.23 20.64 24.77
N THR A 360 -24.09 20.55 25.47
CA THR A 360 -22.83 21.09 24.98
C THR A 360 -22.52 20.37 23.68
N SER A 361 -22.48 21.10 22.57
CA SER A 361 -21.95 20.63 21.29
C SER A 361 -20.58 20.00 21.53
N ASP A 362 -20.47 18.68 21.45
CA ASP A 362 -19.21 17.98 21.74
C ASP A 362 -18.14 18.41 20.72
N PRO A 363 -17.08 19.14 21.13
CA PRO A 363 -16.00 19.56 20.24
C PRO A 363 -15.01 18.42 19.95
N THR A 364 -15.42 17.17 20.13
CA THR A 364 -14.53 16.01 20.29
C THR A 364 -14.60 15.01 19.14
N GLY A 365 -15.12 15.39 17.96
CA GLY A 365 -15.37 14.47 16.83
C GLY A 365 -16.38 13.37 17.21
N ARG A 366 -16.63 12.40 16.32
CA ARG A 366 -17.71 11.41 16.50
C ARG A 366 -17.24 9.97 16.35
N TRP A 367 -17.50 9.12 17.35
CA TRP A 367 -17.37 7.67 17.20
C TRP A 367 -18.50 7.13 16.32
N LEU A 368 -18.15 6.43 15.24
CA LEU A 368 -19.11 5.92 14.26
C LEU A 368 -19.50 4.47 14.52
N VAL A 369 -18.52 3.59 14.75
CA VAL A 369 -18.76 2.16 14.98
C VAL A 369 -17.72 1.57 15.93
N THR A 370 -18.11 0.57 16.71
CA THR A 370 -17.21 -0.31 17.45
C THR A 370 -17.53 -1.75 17.08
N LEU A 371 -16.52 -2.48 16.62
CA LEU A 371 -16.59 -3.89 16.25
C LEU A 371 -15.77 -4.70 17.25
N TYR A 372 -16.25 -5.90 17.57
CA TYR A 372 -15.60 -6.79 18.51
C TYR A 372 -15.32 -8.13 17.86
N THR A 373 -14.20 -8.74 18.22
CA THR A 373 -13.87 -10.12 17.86
C THR A 373 -14.65 -11.09 18.73
N ASP A 374 -14.78 -12.32 18.24
CA ASP A 374 -15.34 -13.42 19.01
C ASP A 374 -14.50 -13.74 20.25
N PHE A 375 -15.12 -14.41 21.20
CA PHE A 375 -14.44 -14.91 22.38
C PHE A 375 -13.56 -16.12 22.06
N ASP A 376 -12.43 -16.20 22.73
CA ASP A 376 -11.60 -17.39 22.78
C ASP A 376 -12.31 -18.45 23.62
N GLN A 377 -12.51 -19.63 23.06
CA GLN A 377 -13.20 -20.74 23.72
C GLN A 377 -12.15 -21.70 24.27
N VAL A 378 -11.41 -21.25 25.28
CA VAL A 378 -10.47 -22.09 26.02
C VAL A 378 -11.22 -22.72 27.21
N PRO A 379 -11.38 -24.06 27.26
CA PRO A 379 -12.10 -24.71 28.36
C PRO A 379 -11.46 -24.40 29.72
N GLY A 380 -12.27 -23.94 30.68
CA GLY A 380 -11.82 -23.69 32.06
C GLY A 380 -11.23 -22.30 32.32
N GLU A 381 -11.06 -21.45 31.30
CA GLU A 381 -10.64 -20.06 31.45
C GLU A 381 -11.81 -19.08 31.35
N VAL A 382 -11.65 -17.89 31.95
CA VAL A 382 -12.61 -16.79 31.79
C VAL A 382 -12.63 -16.39 30.30
N PRO A 383 -13.79 -16.39 29.63
CA PRO A 383 -13.89 -16.03 28.23
C PRO A 383 -13.30 -14.63 27.97
N ARG A 384 -12.28 -14.55 27.10
CA ARG A 384 -11.67 -13.30 26.66
C ARG A 384 -11.84 -13.14 25.16
N ARG A 385 -11.96 -11.92 24.67
CA ARG A 385 -12.01 -11.68 23.22
C ARG A 385 -10.66 -12.04 22.59
N LYS A 386 -10.69 -12.61 21.38
CA LYS A 386 -9.48 -12.88 20.60
C LYS A 386 -8.76 -11.56 20.35
N GLY A 387 -7.50 -11.48 20.74
CA GLY A 387 -6.71 -10.26 20.56
C GLY A 387 -6.51 -9.92 19.10
N ILE A 388 -6.47 -8.62 18.76
CA ILE A 388 -6.13 -8.15 17.42
C ILE A 388 -4.64 -7.86 17.36
N VAL A 389 -3.98 -8.44 16.36
CA VAL A 389 -2.56 -8.19 16.05
C VAL A 389 -2.43 -6.96 15.17
N ASP A 390 -3.24 -6.87 14.11
CA ASP A 390 -3.34 -5.69 13.26
C ASP A 390 -4.74 -5.61 12.63
N ALA A 391 -5.16 -4.41 12.25
CA ALA A 391 -6.38 -4.18 11.50
C ALA A 391 -6.21 -3.01 10.51
N LYS A 392 -6.77 -3.16 9.32
CA LYS A 392 -6.71 -2.19 8.22
C LYS A 392 -8.06 -2.02 7.56
N TRP A 393 -8.27 -0.84 6.96
CA TRP A 393 -9.40 -0.64 6.06
C TRP A 393 -9.34 -1.61 4.89
N ALA A 394 -10.49 -2.09 4.48
CA ALA A 394 -10.67 -2.97 3.33
C ALA A 394 -11.95 -2.59 2.57
N LEU A 395 -12.18 -3.25 1.43
CA LEU A 395 -13.31 -3.03 0.54
C LEU A 395 -13.45 -1.55 0.13
N GLY A 396 -12.32 -0.87 -0.12
CA GLY A 396 -12.26 0.54 -0.48
C GLY A 396 -12.68 1.49 0.65
N GLY A 397 -12.48 1.10 1.91
CA GLY A 397 -12.89 1.89 3.09
C GLY A 397 -14.30 1.59 3.59
N LYS A 398 -14.93 0.53 3.07
CA LYS A 398 -16.29 0.08 3.48
C LYS A 398 -16.27 -1.08 4.46
N GLY A 399 -15.11 -1.70 4.65
CA GLY A 399 -14.91 -2.80 5.57
C GLY A 399 -13.61 -2.68 6.35
N VAL A 400 -13.42 -3.60 7.29
CA VAL A 400 -12.23 -3.68 8.12
C VAL A 400 -11.72 -5.12 8.08
N PHE A 401 -10.48 -5.29 7.62
CA PHE A 401 -9.76 -6.54 7.72
C PHE A 401 -9.04 -6.60 9.07
N ALA A 402 -9.21 -7.68 9.81
CA ALA A 402 -8.51 -7.91 11.08
C ALA A 402 -7.75 -9.22 11.07
N LEU A 403 -6.55 -9.18 11.66
CA LEU A 403 -5.70 -10.33 11.94
C LEU A 403 -5.69 -10.56 13.46
N LEU A 404 -6.04 -11.77 13.87
CA LEU A 404 -6.18 -12.14 15.26
C LEU A 404 -4.93 -12.83 15.79
N SER A 405 -4.76 -12.81 17.11
CA SER A 405 -3.59 -13.37 17.79
C SER A 405 -3.39 -14.84 17.48
N ASN A 406 -4.46 -15.62 17.35
CA ASN A 406 -4.42 -17.06 17.04
C ASN A 406 -4.23 -17.39 15.53
N GLY A 407 -3.93 -16.39 14.70
CA GLY A 407 -3.70 -16.54 13.27
C GLY A 407 -4.97 -16.61 12.42
N GLU A 408 -6.16 -16.52 13.02
CA GLU A 408 -7.38 -16.26 12.27
C GLU A 408 -7.36 -14.85 11.69
N TRP A 409 -8.00 -14.68 10.55
CA TRP A 409 -8.26 -13.38 9.97
C TRP A 409 -9.71 -13.30 9.50
N GLY A 410 -10.24 -12.09 9.41
CA GLY A 410 -11.58 -11.88 8.91
C GLY A 410 -11.85 -10.46 8.45
N VAL A 411 -12.92 -10.29 7.68
CA VAL A 411 -13.38 -8.99 7.18
C VAL A 411 -14.74 -8.69 7.73
N TRP A 412 -14.86 -7.58 8.47
CA TRP A 412 -16.16 -6.98 8.78
C TRP A 412 -16.58 -6.08 7.63
N ASP A 413 -17.83 -6.20 7.19
CA ASP A 413 -18.41 -5.30 6.19
C ASP A 413 -19.35 -4.31 6.89
N ILE A 414 -18.90 -3.06 7.02
CA ILE A 414 -19.61 -2.03 7.78
C ILE A 414 -20.85 -1.57 7.02
N ASP A 415 -20.77 -1.44 5.69
CA ASP A 415 -21.84 -0.86 4.88
C ASP A 415 -22.93 -1.88 4.51
N SER A 416 -22.58 -3.15 4.21
CA SER A 416 -23.58 -4.16 3.81
C SER A 416 -24.55 -4.56 4.91
N SER A 417 -24.21 -4.21 6.15
CA SER A 417 -25.03 -4.46 7.33
C SER A 417 -26.02 -3.32 7.63
N GLN A 418 -25.91 -2.19 6.92
CA GLN A 418 -26.68 -0.97 7.13
C GLN A 418 -27.74 -0.69 6.04
N GLY A 419 -27.80 -1.43 4.91
CA GLY A 419 -28.80 -1.14 3.85
C GLY A 419 -29.03 -2.20 2.76
N ASP A 420 -30.31 -2.33 2.38
CA ASP A 420 -30.97 -2.88 1.18
C ASP A 420 -31.00 -4.39 0.85
N ASN A 421 -30.22 -5.26 1.47
CA ASN A 421 -30.37 -6.72 1.27
C ASN A 421 -31.29 -7.44 2.27
N ALA A 422 -32.11 -6.69 3.01
CA ALA A 422 -33.17 -7.27 3.85
C ALA A 422 -34.28 -7.98 3.05
N HIS A 423 -34.28 -7.88 1.71
CA HIS A 423 -35.27 -8.52 0.84
C HIS A 423 -34.89 -9.92 0.35
N GLN A 424 -33.71 -10.45 0.69
CA GLN A 424 -33.33 -11.83 0.37
C GLN A 424 -32.93 -12.63 1.61
N GLY A 425 -33.81 -12.71 2.61
CA GLY A 425 -33.93 -13.83 3.58
C GLY A 425 -32.67 -14.41 4.26
N ARG A 426 -31.50 -13.76 4.17
CA ARG A 426 -30.26 -14.20 4.80
C ARG A 426 -30.20 -13.53 6.15
N SER A 427 -30.39 -14.35 7.20
CA SER A 427 -30.23 -14.03 8.61
C SER A 427 -29.22 -12.90 8.83
N THR A 428 -29.67 -11.80 9.46
CA THR A 428 -28.86 -10.67 9.90
C THR A 428 -27.84 -11.17 10.91
N SER A 429 -26.67 -11.61 10.44
CA SER A 429 -25.56 -11.91 11.32
C SER A 429 -25.14 -10.60 12.01
N SER A 430 -24.88 -10.67 13.32
CA SER A 430 -24.47 -9.51 14.14
C SER A 430 -23.42 -8.65 13.42
N LEU A 431 -23.48 -7.32 13.54
CA LEU A 431 -22.51 -6.38 12.95
C LEU A 431 -21.05 -6.77 13.23
N SER A 432 -20.82 -7.46 14.35
CA SER A 432 -19.50 -7.94 14.79
C SER A 432 -19.07 -9.29 14.19
N SER A 433 -19.89 -9.92 13.34
CA SER A 433 -19.52 -11.17 12.67
C SER A 433 -18.72 -10.91 11.39
N PHE A 434 -17.71 -11.72 11.14
CA PHE A 434 -16.92 -11.63 9.92
C PHE A 434 -17.75 -12.07 8.71
N ALA A 435 -17.80 -11.24 7.67
CA ALA A 435 -18.43 -11.55 6.39
C ALA A 435 -17.63 -12.62 5.61
N ILE A 436 -16.30 -12.62 5.79
CA ILE A 436 -15.35 -13.59 5.24
C ILE A 436 -14.31 -13.83 6.32
N ALA A 437 -13.89 -15.07 6.52
CA ALA A 437 -12.83 -15.41 7.47
C ALA A 437 -11.94 -16.54 6.95
N GLY A 438 -10.75 -16.64 7.52
CA GLY A 438 -9.80 -17.72 7.27
C GLY A 438 -8.71 -17.76 8.33
N ARG A 439 -7.62 -18.49 8.06
CA ARG A 439 -6.48 -18.63 8.97
C ARG A 439 -5.15 -18.61 8.20
N VAL A 440 -4.11 -18.07 8.81
CA VAL A 440 -2.74 -18.02 8.27
C VAL A 440 -2.03 -19.36 8.53
N GLY A 441 -2.33 -20.36 7.69
CA GLY A 441 -1.72 -21.68 7.72
C GLY A 441 -2.72 -22.83 7.57
N PRO A 442 -2.24 -24.09 7.62
CA PRO A 442 -3.11 -25.23 7.41
C PRO A 442 -4.23 -25.23 8.44
N SER A 443 -5.46 -25.17 7.93
CA SER A 443 -6.64 -25.43 8.72
C SER A 443 -6.56 -26.91 9.11
N GLU A 444 -6.19 -27.19 10.36
CA GLU A 444 -6.58 -28.47 10.95
C GLU A 444 -8.09 -28.53 10.79
N ARG A 445 -8.59 -29.53 10.06
CA ARG A 445 -10.03 -29.81 9.99
C ARG A 445 -10.45 -30.18 11.41
N THR A 446 -10.74 -29.18 12.25
CA THR A 446 -11.64 -29.37 13.36
C THR A 446 -12.95 -29.78 12.73
N VAL A 447 -13.25 -31.07 12.78
CA VAL A 447 -14.55 -31.63 12.45
C VAL A 447 -15.55 -30.73 13.16
N ARG A 448 -16.32 -29.96 12.38
CA ARG A 448 -17.42 -29.17 12.93
C ARG A 448 -18.27 -30.16 13.70
N SER A 449 -18.30 -30.04 15.02
CA SER A 449 -19.29 -30.69 15.86
C SER A 449 -20.64 -30.08 15.47
N GLN A 450 -21.33 -30.73 14.53
CA GLN A 450 -22.77 -30.54 14.38
C GLN A 450 -23.38 -30.87 15.74
N GLY A 451 -24.08 -29.92 16.33
CA GLY A 451 -24.88 -30.17 17.51
C GLY A 451 -25.96 -31.21 17.19
N HIS A 452 -26.07 -32.24 18.02
CA HIS A 452 -27.20 -32.40 18.91
C HIS A 452 -27.07 -33.66 19.78
N ALA A 453 -27.72 -33.57 20.95
CA ALA A 453 -28.15 -34.62 21.87
C ALA A 453 -27.16 -35.07 22.94
N ASP A 454 -27.63 -34.90 24.18
CA ASP A 454 -27.19 -35.62 25.37
C ASP A 454 -26.93 -37.10 25.05
N SER A 455 -25.70 -37.53 25.28
CA SER A 455 -25.37 -38.94 25.39
C SER A 455 -24.09 -39.05 26.20
N GLU A 456 -24.23 -39.62 27.39
CA GLU A 456 -23.17 -40.04 28.29
C GLU A 456 -22.02 -40.73 27.55
N SER A 457 -20.81 -40.43 28.04
CA SER A 457 -19.55 -41.03 27.62
C SER A 457 -19.55 -42.55 27.74
N LYS A 458 -19.43 -43.25 26.62
CA LYS A 458 -18.88 -44.62 26.56
C LYS A 458 -17.54 -44.60 25.80
N PRO A 459 -16.51 -45.32 26.29
CA PRO A 459 -15.22 -45.40 25.60
C PRO A 459 -15.39 -46.18 24.29
N THR A 460 -15.01 -45.56 23.18
CA THR A 460 -15.08 -46.18 21.85
C THR A 460 -14.05 -47.29 21.71
N GLN A 461 -14.58 -48.51 21.67
CA GLN A 461 -13.89 -49.77 21.44
C GLN A 461 -13.37 -49.87 19.99
N PHE A 462 -12.12 -50.29 19.87
CA PHE A 462 -11.41 -50.88 18.73
C PHE A 462 -12.14 -50.93 17.37
N ALA A 463 -12.17 -49.81 16.64
CA ALA A 463 -12.29 -49.83 15.19
C ALA A 463 -10.90 -49.52 14.59
N PRO A 464 -10.42 -50.29 13.59
CA PRO A 464 -9.16 -50.00 12.95
C PRO A 464 -9.21 -48.61 12.32
N LEU A 465 -8.27 -47.75 12.71
CA LEU A 465 -8.10 -46.42 12.14
C LEU A 465 -7.92 -46.55 10.63
N THR A 466 -8.66 -45.75 9.87
CA THR A 466 -8.44 -45.61 8.43
C THR A 466 -7.01 -45.11 8.18
N PRO A 467 -6.37 -45.44 7.05
CA PRO A 467 -4.99 -45.05 6.78
C PRO A 467 -4.71 -43.54 6.94
N SER A 468 -5.68 -42.67 6.66
CA SER A 468 -5.54 -41.23 6.85
C SER A 468 -5.53 -40.83 8.33
N THR A 469 -6.38 -41.45 9.16
CA THR A 469 -6.43 -41.16 10.61
C THR A 469 -5.21 -41.75 11.33
N ARG A 470 -4.68 -42.89 10.84
CA ARG A 470 -3.40 -43.44 11.30
C ARG A 470 -2.23 -42.50 10.99
N ARG A 471 -2.13 -42.00 9.76
CA ARG A 471 -1.06 -41.06 9.35
C ARG A 471 -1.11 -39.73 10.12
N ILE A 472 -2.30 -39.18 10.35
CA ILE A 472 -2.47 -37.95 11.13
C ILE A 472 -2.04 -38.17 12.59
N ARG A 473 -2.38 -39.33 13.19
CA ARG A 473 -2.01 -39.65 14.57
C ARG A 473 -0.53 -39.97 14.71
N GLU A 474 0.06 -40.65 13.74
CA GLU A 474 1.51 -40.89 13.67
C GLU A 474 2.27 -39.56 13.49
N GLU A 475 1.84 -38.68 12.59
CA GLU A 475 2.45 -37.33 12.47
C GLU A 475 2.33 -36.53 13.76
N ALA A 476 1.20 -36.60 14.48
CA ALA A 476 1.02 -35.95 15.78
C ALA A 476 1.88 -36.57 16.90
N LEU A 477 2.17 -37.88 16.85
CA LEU A 477 3.04 -38.56 17.82
C LEU A 477 4.53 -38.32 17.55
N PHE A 478 4.94 -38.24 16.28
CA PHE A 478 6.35 -38.01 15.89
C PHE A 478 6.75 -36.53 15.87
N ARG A 479 5.81 -35.61 15.62
CA ARG A 479 6.06 -34.16 15.64
C ARG A 479 5.58 -33.44 16.90
N GLY A 480 4.98 -34.17 17.84
CA GLY A 480 4.28 -33.61 19.00
C GLY A 480 2.95 -32.97 18.58
N VAL A 481 1.99 -32.90 19.52
CA VAL A 481 0.82 -32.03 19.35
C VAL A 481 1.38 -30.61 19.20
N PRO A 482 1.09 -29.87 18.12
CA PRO A 482 1.50 -28.47 18.05
C PRO A 482 0.89 -27.79 19.26
N ASN A 483 1.73 -27.37 20.21
CA ASN A 483 1.29 -26.66 21.40
C ASN A 483 0.32 -25.57 20.95
N SER A 484 -0.91 -25.54 21.47
CA SER A 484 -1.88 -24.48 21.13
C SER A 484 -1.27 -23.08 21.34
N ALA A 485 -0.32 -22.94 22.27
CA ALA A 485 0.50 -21.75 22.48
C ALA A 485 1.36 -21.31 21.28
N THR A 486 1.74 -22.21 20.36
CA THR A 486 2.50 -21.88 19.14
C THR A 486 1.65 -21.25 18.05
N GLN A 487 0.31 -21.26 18.19
CA GLN A 487 -0.62 -20.63 17.25
C GLN A 487 -0.86 -19.14 17.58
N TYR A 488 -0.53 -18.71 18.80
CA TYR A 488 -0.69 -17.33 19.23
C TYR A 488 0.58 -16.53 18.92
N ALA A 489 0.45 -15.52 18.08
CA ALA A 489 1.50 -14.53 17.86
C ALA A 489 0.97 -13.13 18.19
N THR A 490 1.80 -12.33 18.86
CA THR A 490 1.54 -10.92 19.14
C THR A 490 2.13 -9.99 18.08
N ARG A 491 2.86 -10.56 17.12
CA ARG A 491 3.52 -9.85 16.02
C ARG A 491 2.92 -10.25 14.69
N GLY A 492 2.66 -9.24 13.88
CA GLY A 492 2.11 -9.39 12.56
C GLY A 492 1.78 -8.04 11.96
N CYS A 493 1.45 -8.03 10.68
CA CYS A 493 1.07 -6.83 9.94
C CYS A 493 0.16 -7.23 8.79
N ILE A 494 -0.76 -6.35 8.44
CA ILE A 494 -1.58 -6.42 7.25
C ILE A 494 -1.15 -5.30 6.31
N CYS A 495 -0.98 -5.63 5.03
CA CYS A 495 -0.86 -4.65 3.96
C CYS A 495 -1.97 -4.92 2.94
N ILE A 496 -2.80 -3.92 2.67
CA ILE A 496 -3.87 -4.00 1.68
C ILE A 496 -3.58 -2.95 0.62
N ILE A 497 -3.68 -3.36 -0.64
CA ILE A 497 -3.60 -2.45 -1.76
C ILE A 497 -4.70 -2.80 -2.78
N PRO A 498 -5.39 -1.82 -3.35
CA PRO A 498 -6.34 -2.04 -4.45
C PRO A 498 -5.64 -2.57 -5.70
N SER A 499 -6.11 -3.70 -6.22
CA SER A 499 -5.56 -4.42 -7.38
C SER A 499 -6.02 -3.86 -8.73
N ASN A 500 -7.18 -3.19 -8.77
CA ASN A 500 -7.73 -2.65 -10.01
C ASN A 500 -7.40 -1.16 -10.16
N GLN A 501 -6.92 -0.79 -11.35
CA GLN A 501 -6.59 0.60 -11.71
C GLN A 501 -7.74 1.33 -12.44
N THR A 502 -8.83 0.63 -12.75
CA THR A 502 -9.95 1.16 -13.55
C THR A 502 -11.07 1.68 -12.66
N TRP A 503 -11.58 2.86 -13.00
CA TRP A 503 -12.67 3.55 -12.26
C TRP A 503 -14.01 2.81 -12.33
N ASP A 504 -14.24 2.06 -13.41
CA ASP A 504 -15.55 1.52 -13.79
C ASP A 504 -15.92 0.20 -13.08
N GLN A 505 -14.98 -0.39 -12.32
CA GLN A 505 -15.20 -1.62 -11.57
C GLN A 505 -15.02 -1.38 -10.06
N PRO A 506 -15.79 -2.07 -9.21
CA PRO A 506 -15.52 -2.05 -7.77
C PRO A 506 -14.07 -2.48 -7.54
N ALA A 507 -13.31 -1.65 -6.81
CA ALA A 507 -11.90 -1.90 -6.55
C ALA A 507 -11.76 -3.26 -5.85
N ASP A 508 -11.19 -4.23 -6.56
CA ASP A 508 -10.73 -5.46 -5.94
C ASP A 508 -9.42 -5.17 -5.19
N GLU A 509 -9.13 -5.90 -4.13
CA GLU A 509 -8.01 -5.62 -3.23
C GLU A 509 -7.16 -6.88 -3.04
N SER A 510 -5.86 -6.67 -3.01
CA SER A 510 -4.85 -7.66 -2.70
C SER A 510 -4.39 -7.47 -1.26
N VAL A 511 -4.19 -8.57 -0.54
CA VAL A 511 -3.83 -8.55 0.89
C VAL A 511 -2.57 -9.36 1.12
N LEU A 512 -1.59 -8.75 1.80
CA LEU A 512 -0.47 -9.46 2.43
C LEU A 512 -0.71 -9.54 3.92
N ILE A 513 -0.42 -10.70 4.47
CA ILE A 513 -0.56 -10.99 5.89
C ILE A 513 0.76 -11.55 6.38
N TRP A 514 1.32 -10.93 7.40
CA TRP A 514 2.39 -11.50 8.20
C TRP A 514 1.85 -11.81 9.60
N HIS A 515 2.04 -13.04 10.07
CA HIS A 515 1.64 -13.48 11.40
C HIS A 515 2.71 -14.43 11.96
N GLY A 516 3.36 -14.03 13.06
CA GLY A 516 4.45 -14.81 13.64
C GLY A 516 5.59 -15.06 12.65
N THR A 517 5.75 -16.29 12.17
CA THR A 517 6.77 -16.69 11.19
C THR A 517 6.19 -16.94 9.79
N ARG A 518 4.89 -16.75 9.59
CA ARG A 518 4.19 -17.07 8.35
C ARG A 518 3.83 -15.80 7.59
N ASN A 519 3.98 -15.87 6.28
CA ASN A 519 3.56 -14.84 5.34
C ASN A 519 2.53 -15.44 4.39
N ALA A 520 1.47 -14.70 4.09
CA ALA A 520 0.41 -15.13 3.18
C ALA A 520 -0.03 -14.01 2.25
N TYR A 521 -0.50 -14.40 1.07
CA TYR A 521 -0.99 -13.52 0.02
C TYR A 521 -2.40 -13.92 -0.42
N ILE A 522 -3.30 -12.95 -0.42
CA ILE A 522 -4.66 -13.06 -0.97
C ILE A 522 -4.70 -12.19 -2.22
N PRO A 523 -4.81 -12.77 -3.43
CA PRO A 523 -4.75 -11.99 -4.67
C PRO A 523 -6.01 -11.19 -4.99
N SER A 524 -7.15 -11.57 -4.44
CA SER A 524 -8.44 -10.93 -4.73
C SER A 524 -9.39 -11.12 -3.56
N LEU A 525 -9.60 -10.06 -2.80
CA LEU A 525 -10.52 -10.04 -1.67
C LEU A 525 -11.98 -10.12 -2.14
N ALA A 526 -12.33 -9.42 -3.22
CA ALA A 526 -13.68 -9.45 -3.78
C ALA A 526 -14.00 -10.81 -4.43
N GLY A 527 -13.04 -11.42 -5.11
CA GLY A 527 -13.17 -12.77 -5.65
C GLY A 527 -13.28 -13.83 -4.56
N LEU A 528 -12.49 -13.70 -3.48
CA LEU A 528 -12.57 -14.59 -2.33
C LEU A 528 -13.96 -14.50 -1.68
N ARG A 529 -14.49 -13.29 -1.52
CA ARG A 529 -15.85 -13.05 -1.02
C ARG A 529 -16.92 -13.76 -1.83
N ARG A 530 -16.89 -13.61 -3.16
CA ARG A 530 -17.88 -14.18 -4.08
C ARG A 530 -17.95 -15.71 -4.02
N ASN A 531 -16.84 -16.34 -3.66
CA ASN A 531 -16.69 -17.79 -3.54
C ASN A 531 -16.87 -18.30 -2.10
N TYR A 532 -16.92 -17.41 -1.10
CA TYR A 532 -17.07 -17.76 0.30
C TYR A 532 -18.41 -18.47 0.54
N GLY A 533 -18.36 -19.68 1.12
CA GLY A 533 -19.54 -20.51 1.42
C GLY A 533 -20.11 -21.33 0.26
N LYS A 534 -19.57 -21.21 -0.98
CA LYS A 534 -20.03 -21.99 -2.16
C LYS A 534 -19.34 -23.35 -2.33
N GLN A 535 -18.59 -23.82 -1.32
CA GLN A 535 -18.00 -25.17 -1.30
C GLN A 535 -19.07 -26.23 -0.97
N GLY A 536 -19.98 -26.49 -1.91
CA GLY A 536 -20.91 -27.62 -1.89
C GLY A 536 -20.37 -28.81 -2.70
N LEU A 537 -20.86 -30.02 -2.38
CA LEU A 537 -20.40 -31.35 -2.86
C LEU A 537 -20.33 -31.58 -4.38
N PHE A 538 -20.79 -30.64 -5.23
CA PHE A 538 -20.77 -30.77 -6.70
C PHE A 538 -20.23 -29.53 -7.44
N GLY A 539 -19.57 -28.60 -6.74
CA GLY A 539 -19.00 -27.39 -7.38
C GLY A 539 -17.56 -27.60 -7.86
N ASN A 540 -17.36 -27.87 -9.15
CA ASN A 540 -16.04 -28.00 -9.79
C ASN A 540 -15.22 -26.68 -9.89
N ASN A 541 -15.55 -25.65 -9.13
CA ASN A 541 -14.83 -24.36 -9.17
C ASN A 541 -13.57 -24.39 -8.29
N GLN A 542 -12.57 -25.17 -8.70
CA GLN A 542 -11.22 -25.13 -8.11
C GLN A 542 -10.44 -23.84 -8.45
N ALA A 543 -10.94 -23.05 -9.39
CA ALA A 543 -10.28 -21.87 -10.00
C ALA A 543 -10.57 -20.51 -9.32
N GLY A 544 -11.11 -20.49 -8.10
CA GLY A 544 -11.28 -19.24 -7.34
C GLY A 544 -9.99 -18.76 -6.67
N PRO A 545 -9.81 -17.44 -6.42
CA PRO A 545 -8.67 -16.93 -5.69
C PRO A 545 -8.62 -17.55 -4.28
N LYS A 546 -7.47 -18.13 -3.94
CA LYS A 546 -7.22 -18.76 -2.64
C LYS A 546 -6.07 -18.03 -1.95
N PRO A 547 -6.11 -17.85 -0.62
CA PRO A 547 -4.93 -17.46 0.13
C PRO A 547 -3.78 -18.43 -0.12
N THR A 548 -2.60 -17.91 -0.42
CA THR A 548 -1.37 -18.67 -0.68
C THR A 548 -0.33 -18.31 0.37
N LEU A 549 0.48 -19.29 0.81
CA LEU A 549 1.60 -19.01 1.72
C LEU A 549 2.81 -18.55 0.90
N ILE A 550 3.52 -17.55 1.42
CA ILE A 550 4.79 -17.09 0.87
C ILE A 550 5.89 -17.80 1.66
N GLU A 551 6.50 -18.80 1.02
CA GLU A 551 7.50 -19.67 1.63
C GLU A 551 8.92 -19.33 1.15
N HIS A 552 9.91 -20.00 1.75
CA HIS A 552 11.32 -19.88 1.35
C HIS A 552 11.93 -18.49 1.52
N ILE A 553 11.43 -17.72 2.50
CA ILE A 553 12.03 -16.42 2.88
C ILE A 553 13.18 -16.70 3.85
N ASN A 554 14.38 -16.25 3.51
CA ASN A 554 15.53 -16.34 4.40
C ASN A 554 15.77 -15.00 5.12
N LEU A 555 15.40 -14.93 6.40
CA LEU A 555 15.61 -13.75 7.25
C LEU A 555 17.03 -13.70 7.87
N LEU A 556 17.89 -14.69 7.62
CA LEU A 556 19.24 -14.77 8.19
C LEU A 556 19.28 -14.65 9.72
N GLY A 557 18.27 -15.21 10.39
CA GLY A 557 18.13 -15.18 11.85
C GLY A 557 17.52 -13.89 12.41
N GLU A 558 17.20 -12.89 11.58
CA GLU A 558 16.54 -11.66 12.03
C GLU A 558 15.04 -11.83 12.24
N VAL A 559 14.49 -10.95 13.07
CA VAL A 559 13.05 -10.85 13.26
C VAL A 559 12.45 -9.98 12.15
N GLN A 560 11.43 -10.51 11.48
CA GLN A 560 10.58 -9.70 10.60
C GLN A 560 9.84 -8.62 11.43
N LYS A 561 9.71 -7.43 10.87
CA LYS A 561 9.04 -6.26 11.47
C LYS A 561 7.89 -5.73 10.63
N GLY A 562 7.84 -6.05 9.35
CA GLY A 562 6.77 -5.59 8.46
C GLY A 562 6.78 -6.30 7.11
N ILE A 563 5.67 -6.21 6.40
CA ILE A 563 5.47 -6.72 5.04
C ILE A 563 4.61 -5.73 4.24
N GLN A 564 5.00 -5.42 3.00
CA GLN A 564 4.31 -4.46 2.13
C GLN A 564 4.41 -4.85 0.66
N PHE A 565 3.47 -4.36 -0.15
CA PHE A 565 3.59 -4.39 -1.61
C PHE A 565 4.54 -3.29 -2.08
N LEU A 566 5.48 -3.61 -2.97
CA LEU A 566 6.29 -2.63 -3.70
C LEU A 566 5.65 -2.27 -5.03
N SER A 567 5.19 -3.29 -5.75
CA SER A 567 4.54 -3.13 -7.03
C SER A 567 3.43 -4.16 -7.09
N LEU A 568 2.25 -3.70 -7.52
CA LEU A 568 1.16 -4.59 -7.82
C LEU A 568 1.47 -5.36 -9.10
N PRO A 569 1.03 -6.61 -9.20
CA PRO A 569 1.15 -7.33 -10.44
C PRO A 569 0.30 -6.64 -11.51
N THR A 570 0.90 -6.24 -12.63
CA THR A 570 0.14 -5.77 -13.80
C THR A 570 -0.87 -6.85 -14.17
N PRO A 571 -2.18 -6.54 -14.33
CA PRO A 571 -3.14 -7.54 -14.74
C PRO A 571 -2.65 -8.17 -16.04
N ALA A 572 -2.51 -9.49 -16.04
CA ALA A 572 -2.10 -10.26 -17.20
C ALA A 572 -3.11 -10.03 -18.31
N ASN A 573 -2.85 -9.03 -19.17
CA ASN A 573 -3.50 -8.99 -20.46
C ASN A 573 -3.07 -10.26 -21.19
N GLN A 574 -4.05 -11.12 -21.45
CA GLN A 574 -4.06 -12.22 -22.42
C GLN A 574 -3.38 -13.57 -22.07
N PHE A 575 -2.56 -13.71 -21.01
CA PHE A 575 -1.68 -14.90 -20.91
C PHE A 575 -1.84 -15.86 -19.72
N ASN A 576 -2.92 -15.80 -18.94
CA ASN A 576 -3.22 -16.78 -17.86
C ASN A 576 -2.10 -17.05 -16.82
N LEU A 577 -1.05 -16.24 -16.76
CA LEU A 577 -0.05 -16.32 -15.70
C LEU A 577 -0.59 -15.54 -14.49
N THR A 578 -0.68 -16.19 -13.33
CA THR A 578 -0.99 -15.49 -12.07
C THR A 578 0.18 -14.55 -11.76
N PRO A 579 -0.03 -13.24 -11.82
CA PRO A 579 1.07 -12.30 -11.74
C PRO A 579 1.56 -12.23 -10.27
N ILE A 580 2.88 -12.38 -10.08
CA ILE A 580 3.50 -12.49 -8.75
C ILE A 580 3.78 -11.06 -8.24
N PRO A 581 3.27 -10.67 -7.06
CA PRO A 581 3.53 -9.33 -6.54
C PRO A 581 5.00 -9.17 -6.12
N THR A 582 5.55 -7.98 -6.29
CA THR A 582 6.84 -7.62 -5.68
C THR A 582 6.59 -7.18 -4.24
N ILE A 583 7.29 -7.81 -3.29
CA ILE A 583 7.02 -7.67 -1.85
C ILE A 583 8.24 -7.11 -1.13
N LEU A 584 8.05 -6.09 -0.30
CA LEU A 584 9.03 -5.60 0.67
C LEU A 584 8.80 -6.25 2.03
N ILE A 585 9.85 -6.85 2.58
CA ILE A 585 9.90 -7.37 3.94
C ILE A 585 10.92 -6.54 4.72
N THR A 586 10.49 -6.05 5.88
CA THR A 586 11.37 -5.31 6.80
C THR A 586 11.89 -6.27 7.87
N ALA A 587 13.20 -6.35 8.02
CA ALA A 587 13.84 -7.06 9.13
C ALA A 587 14.49 -6.04 10.08
N GLU A 588 15.34 -6.49 11.01
CA GLU A 588 15.91 -5.60 12.02
C GLU A 588 17.02 -4.71 11.48
N ARG A 589 17.82 -5.21 10.55
CA ARG A 589 18.97 -4.50 9.96
C ARG A 589 19.02 -4.64 8.45
N ARG A 590 17.92 -5.10 7.85
CA ARG A 590 17.81 -5.43 6.44
C ARG A 590 16.46 -5.05 5.87
N LEU A 591 16.47 -4.71 4.59
CA LEU A 591 15.28 -4.71 3.75
C LEU A 591 15.42 -5.87 2.76
N ILE A 592 14.39 -6.69 2.67
CA ILE A 592 14.35 -7.85 1.79
C ILE A 592 13.27 -7.61 0.75
N ILE A 593 13.62 -7.71 -0.53
CA ILE A 593 12.68 -7.58 -1.65
C ILE A 593 12.51 -8.96 -2.27
N LEU A 594 11.27 -9.45 -2.32
CA LEU A 594 10.88 -10.59 -3.13
C LEU A 594 10.43 -10.04 -4.49
N ALA A 595 11.18 -10.31 -5.54
CA ALA A 595 10.94 -9.79 -6.88
C ALA A 595 10.89 -10.91 -7.91
N GLU A 596 10.25 -10.64 -9.05
CA GLU A 596 10.41 -11.49 -10.22
C GLU A 596 11.84 -11.40 -10.78
N ASN A 597 12.27 -12.45 -11.46
CA ASN A 597 13.47 -12.39 -12.29
C ASN A 597 13.09 -11.71 -13.61
N LEU A 598 13.68 -10.54 -13.89
CA LEU A 598 13.31 -9.73 -15.04
C LEU A 598 13.62 -10.42 -16.38
N LEU A 599 14.65 -11.28 -16.44
CA LEU A 599 14.94 -12.07 -17.64
C LEU A 599 13.85 -13.11 -17.89
N ASP A 600 13.48 -13.87 -16.86
CA ASP A 600 12.43 -14.88 -16.96
C ASP A 600 11.09 -14.24 -17.36
N SER A 601 10.80 -13.05 -16.82
CA SER A 601 9.62 -12.24 -17.15
C SER A 601 9.65 -11.75 -18.61
N ALA A 602 10.80 -11.25 -19.08
CA ALA A 602 10.98 -10.81 -20.47
C ALA A 602 10.83 -11.99 -21.45
N GLU A 603 11.44 -13.13 -21.17
CA GLU A 603 11.29 -14.34 -21.98
C GLU A 603 9.84 -14.84 -21.99
N ALA A 604 9.16 -14.85 -20.85
CA ALA A 604 7.76 -15.25 -20.75
C ALA A 604 6.87 -14.33 -21.59
N ARG A 605 7.12 -13.01 -21.57
CA ARG A 605 6.41 -12.02 -22.40
C ARG A 605 6.68 -12.23 -23.89
N GLN A 606 7.92 -12.52 -24.28
CA GLN A 606 8.28 -12.82 -25.67
C GLN A 606 7.63 -14.13 -26.16
N LYS A 607 7.69 -15.21 -25.37
CA LYS A 607 7.03 -16.49 -25.67
C LYS A 607 5.51 -16.31 -25.78
N ALA A 608 4.92 -15.53 -24.88
CA ALA A 608 3.52 -15.17 -24.89
C ALA A 608 3.13 -14.37 -26.16
N GLN A 609 3.90 -13.36 -26.55
CA GLN A 609 3.68 -12.60 -27.79
C GLN A 609 3.81 -13.49 -29.04
N GLN A 610 4.75 -14.44 -29.06
CA GLN A 610 4.89 -15.41 -30.15
C GLN A 610 3.72 -16.40 -30.20
N GLN A 611 3.18 -16.80 -29.05
CA GLN A 611 2.00 -17.68 -28.98
C GLN A 611 0.67 -16.93 -29.20
N GLY A 612 0.62 -15.63 -28.92
CA GLY A 612 -0.51 -14.73 -29.19
C GLY A 612 -0.77 -14.48 -30.69
N ASN A 613 0.15 -14.90 -31.56
CA ASN A 613 -0.07 -14.99 -33.00
C ASN A 613 -0.79 -16.28 -33.44
N ALA A 614 -1.18 -17.17 -32.52
CA ALA A 614 -2.20 -18.16 -32.81
C ALA A 614 -3.58 -17.49 -32.71
N PRO A 615 -4.34 -17.34 -33.82
CA PRO A 615 -5.61 -16.63 -33.77
C PRO A 615 -6.58 -17.37 -32.85
N VAL A 616 -6.98 -16.67 -31.79
CA VAL A 616 -7.99 -17.12 -30.83
C VAL A 616 -9.30 -17.30 -31.58
N VAL A 617 -9.61 -18.52 -31.98
CA VAL A 617 -10.99 -18.93 -32.26
C VAL A 617 -11.70 -19.00 -30.92
N LYS A 618 -12.72 -18.18 -30.70
CA LYS A 618 -13.73 -18.43 -29.65
C LYS A 618 -15.02 -17.67 -29.96
N GLU A 619 -16.04 -18.45 -30.29
CA GLU A 619 -17.47 -18.12 -30.42
C GLU A 619 -17.90 -17.12 -31.51
N ASP A 620 -17.14 -16.06 -31.78
CA ASP A 620 -17.61 -14.99 -32.68
C ASP A 620 -17.74 -15.48 -34.14
N ASP A 621 -16.76 -16.23 -34.65
CA ASP A 621 -16.75 -16.76 -36.03
C ASP A 621 -17.94 -17.70 -36.34
N GLN A 622 -18.46 -18.46 -35.36
CA GLN A 622 -19.65 -19.31 -35.56
C GLN A 622 -20.94 -18.48 -35.61
N THR A 623 -21.02 -17.40 -34.84
CA THR A 623 -22.17 -16.50 -34.88
C THR A 623 -22.15 -15.59 -36.12
N MET A 624 -20.97 -15.17 -36.58
CA MET A 624 -20.76 -14.45 -37.83
C MET A 624 -21.06 -15.32 -39.05
N LEU A 625 -20.74 -16.62 -38.99
CA LEU A 625 -21.16 -17.59 -40.01
C LEU A 625 -22.70 -17.67 -40.12
N GLN A 626 -23.41 -17.71 -38.99
CA GLN A 626 -24.88 -17.76 -38.96
C GLN A 626 -25.53 -16.48 -39.49
N ARG A 627 -24.84 -15.33 -39.38
CA ARG A 627 -25.31 -14.03 -39.89
C ARG A 627 -24.88 -13.74 -41.33
N GLY A 628 -24.03 -14.59 -41.92
CA GLY A 628 -23.49 -14.38 -43.28
C GLY A 628 -22.44 -13.26 -43.36
N GLU A 629 -21.90 -12.83 -42.24
CA GLU A 629 -20.92 -11.72 -42.12
C GLU A 629 -19.48 -12.23 -42.02
N LEU A 630 -19.28 -13.55 -42.17
CA LEU A 630 -17.96 -14.17 -42.05
C LEU A 630 -17.11 -13.90 -43.31
N ASP A 631 -15.94 -13.32 -43.10
CA ASP A 631 -14.99 -13.07 -44.17
C ASP A 631 -14.28 -14.36 -44.64
N ILE A 632 -13.59 -14.27 -45.78
CA ILE A 632 -12.89 -15.40 -46.42
C ILE A 632 -11.83 -15.99 -45.47
N THR A 633 -11.22 -15.16 -44.63
CA THR A 633 -10.27 -15.55 -43.59
C THR A 633 -10.94 -16.33 -42.47
N GLY A 634 -12.11 -15.90 -42.00
CA GLY A 634 -12.94 -16.60 -41.01
C GLY A 634 -13.47 -17.94 -41.52
N MET A 635 -13.88 -18.02 -42.79
CA MET A 635 -14.29 -19.29 -43.41
C MET A 635 -13.16 -20.32 -43.40
N SER A 636 -11.93 -19.90 -43.71
CA SER A 636 -10.75 -20.80 -43.67
C SER A 636 -10.49 -21.33 -42.26
N ARG A 637 -10.68 -20.51 -41.22
CA ARG A 637 -10.54 -20.92 -39.81
C ARG A 637 -11.61 -21.93 -39.37
N VAL A 638 -12.87 -21.72 -39.75
CA VAL A 638 -13.96 -22.66 -39.44
C VAL A 638 -13.74 -24.02 -40.11
N LEU A 639 -13.30 -24.02 -41.37
CA LEU A 639 -12.98 -25.25 -42.11
C LEU A 639 -11.78 -25.99 -41.53
N ALA A 640 -10.73 -25.28 -41.12
CA ALA A 640 -9.57 -25.87 -40.44
C ALA A 640 -9.97 -26.53 -39.10
N GLY A 641 -10.89 -25.91 -38.35
CA GLY A 641 -11.45 -26.48 -37.11
C GLY A 641 -12.24 -27.78 -37.34
N MET A 642 -12.99 -27.88 -38.45
CA MET A 642 -13.71 -29.11 -38.81
C MET A 642 -12.76 -30.25 -39.20
N ALA A 643 -11.68 -29.95 -39.93
CA ALA A 643 -10.68 -30.94 -40.30
C ALA A 643 -10.00 -31.57 -39.06
N ALA A 644 -9.68 -30.77 -38.04
CA ALA A 644 -9.09 -31.25 -36.79
C ALA A 644 -10.04 -32.12 -35.95
N SER A 645 -11.35 -31.91 -36.05
CA SER A 645 -12.35 -32.72 -35.34
C SER A 645 -12.60 -34.10 -35.95
N SER A 646 -12.26 -34.28 -37.24
CA SER A 646 -12.37 -35.57 -37.94
C SER A 646 -11.32 -36.58 -37.44
N GLU A 647 -10.10 -36.12 -37.13
CA GLU A 647 -9.00 -36.99 -36.66
C GLU A 647 -9.22 -37.55 -35.24
N ALA A 648 -10.03 -36.89 -34.41
CA ALA A 648 -10.35 -37.36 -33.06
C ALA A 648 -11.35 -38.54 -33.01
N SER A 649 -12.03 -38.86 -34.12
CA SER A 649 -13.05 -39.91 -34.16
C SER A 649 -12.57 -41.30 -34.60
N PHE A 650 -11.32 -41.46 -35.05
CA PHE A 650 -10.78 -42.75 -35.53
C PHE A 650 -10.10 -43.61 -34.46
N GLY A 651 -10.08 -43.19 -33.19
CA GLY A 651 -9.36 -43.89 -32.11
C GLY A 651 -10.19 -44.75 -31.15
N ARG A 652 -11.50 -44.93 -31.36
CA ARG A 652 -12.36 -45.64 -30.39
C ARG A 652 -13.32 -46.62 -31.05
N GLY A 653 -12.82 -47.81 -31.38
CA GLY A 653 -13.68 -48.90 -31.82
C GLY A 653 -12.93 -50.20 -32.11
N MET A 654 -12.67 -51.02 -31.09
CA MET A 654 -12.72 -52.49 -31.17
C MET A 654 -12.41 -53.12 -29.81
N GLN A 655 -13.41 -53.67 -29.14
CA GLN A 655 -13.32 -54.99 -28.50
C GLN A 655 -14.71 -55.53 -28.13
N THR A 656 -15.21 -56.36 -29.04
CA THR A 656 -15.88 -57.66 -28.84
C THR A 656 -17.08 -57.78 -27.89
N SER A 657 -18.21 -58.09 -28.53
CA SER A 657 -19.37 -58.83 -28.05
C SER A 657 -19.03 -60.16 -27.37
N SER A 658 -19.74 -60.50 -26.28
CA SER A 658 -20.42 -61.79 -26.15
C SER A 658 -21.52 -61.76 -25.08
N LEU A 659 -22.67 -62.26 -25.48
CA LEU A 659 -23.89 -62.55 -24.73
C LEU A 659 -23.64 -63.47 -23.50
N PHE A 660 -24.48 -63.36 -22.46
CA PHE A 660 -25.40 -64.43 -22.04
C PHE A 660 -26.42 -63.90 -21.00
N SER A 661 -27.69 -64.16 -21.30
CA SER A 661 -28.94 -64.20 -20.51
C SER A 661 -29.27 -63.14 -19.47
#